data_AF-A0A6P8QWS4-F1
#
_entry.id   AF-A0A6P8QWS4-F1
#
_cell.length_a   1.000
_cell.length_b   1.000
_cell.length_c   1.000
_cell.angle_alpha   90.00
_cell.angle_beta   90.00
_cell.angle_gamma   90.00
#
_symmetry.space_group_name_H-M   'P 1'
#
loop_
_entity.id
_entity.type
_entity.pdbx_description
1 polymer ?
#
loop_
_entity_poly.entity_id
_entity_poly.type
_entity_poly.pdbx_seq_one_letter_code
_entity_poly.pdbx_strand_id
1 'polypeptide(L)'
;MKAVLTLYFLYYLHWDETLSTTVYHAFSGLCYFTPIFGAVIADSWLGKFRTIIYLSVVYVLGHLIKSIGAIPPVGDLTTHVALSMTGLFLIAFGTGGIKPCVSAFGGDQFEAEHAHERSKFFSIFYLAINLGSLISTFATPALRGDVKCFEGDCYALAFGVPAVLMVVALVVFISGSSLYKKYPSKGNILGNVCKCIGFALENRWKHRSGQYPKREHWLDWASEKYPNKLIQEVKMVTRVLFLYIPLPMFWALFDQQGSRWTLQALRMNADFGGFSIKADQMQTLNPFLILLFIPVFDLGIYPLVKLCKFNFKPIRRMTVGMILAALAFAMAAILEVKLDESNMSEPVAKESLLQVLNLASEPVEVQIKDSRSFSQASLKHQDPDYLKLPVKTENENFNFNMKYQGIYSSCSHALSDRQAYSLIFYQNDTEPACKLVKDSTQKPLKGLAALRFINAGSEAADITLGNADFGSIAGNYGVSAYHTLERGYYNHGKCRIGNNEFSLDLGLLDFGGSYTVILKQDSRGKIIIQKSEDIPANSIHIAWQIPQYVLISAGEIMFSVTGLEFSYSQAPPSMKSVLQAGWLLTVAFGNLIVLIIAQTVALEQWAEFVLFAGLLFVVCIIFSIMGYFYIPVDLDGSPEDNSGDYEKKPPSGEMMLNLLKKKTKL
;
A
#
# COMPACT_ATOMS: atom_id res chain seq x y z
N MET A 1 4.98 -5.41 -10.47
CA MET A 1 3.50 -5.59 -10.48
C MET A 1 2.82 -4.99 -9.26
N LYS A 2 3.08 -5.44 -8.02
CA LYS A 2 2.37 -4.94 -6.81
C LYS A 2 2.32 -3.42 -6.72
N ALA A 3 3.44 -2.75 -7.06
CA ALA A 3 3.56 -1.30 -7.04
C ALA A 3 2.44 -0.54 -7.77
N VAL A 4 1.99 -1.04 -8.94
CA VAL A 4 0.98 -0.36 -9.77
C VAL A 4 -0.44 -0.88 -9.57
N LEU A 5 -0.63 -1.91 -8.73
CA LEU A 5 -1.87 -2.69 -8.70
C LEU A 5 -3.03 -1.90 -8.06
N THR A 6 -2.76 -1.19 -6.97
CA THR A 6 -3.76 -0.34 -6.29
C THR A 6 -4.27 0.76 -7.23
N LEU A 7 -3.37 1.43 -7.95
CA LEU A 7 -3.75 2.47 -8.93
C LEU A 7 -4.47 1.89 -10.15
N TYR A 8 -4.14 0.66 -10.56
CA TYR A 8 -4.88 -0.03 -11.60
C TYR A 8 -6.35 -0.26 -11.18
N PHE A 9 -6.59 -0.73 -9.96
CA PHE A 9 -7.96 -0.91 -9.47
C PHE A 9 -8.73 0.42 -9.38
N LEU A 10 -8.08 1.45 -8.85
CA LEU A 10 -8.68 2.78 -8.67
C LEU A 10 -8.99 3.48 -10.00
N TYR A 11 -8.02 3.51 -10.93
CA TYR A 11 -8.12 4.34 -12.13
C TYR A 11 -8.55 3.59 -13.39
N TYR A 12 -8.28 2.29 -13.50
CA TYR A 12 -8.64 1.51 -14.69
C TYR A 12 -9.92 0.70 -14.48
N LEU A 13 -10.11 0.10 -13.29
CA LEU A 13 -11.36 -0.62 -12.97
C LEU A 13 -12.41 0.26 -12.29
N HIS A 14 -12.07 1.52 -11.96
CA HIS A 14 -12.95 2.48 -11.30
C HIS A 14 -13.54 1.97 -9.98
N TRP A 15 -12.74 1.22 -9.22
CA TRP A 15 -13.12 0.78 -7.86
C TRP A 15 -12.79 1.85 -6.83
N ASP A 16 -13.50 1.84 -5.71
CA ASP A 16 -13.18 2.72 -4.58
C ASP A 16 -11.88 2.29 -3.89
N GLU A 17 -11.37 3.17 -3.01
CA GLU A 17 -10.11 2.92 -2.29
C GLU A 17 -10.18 1.68 -1.39
N THR A 18 -11.35 1.43 -0.79
CA THR A 18 -11.58 0.30 0.12
C THR A 18 -11.56 -1.04 -0.62
N LEU A 19 -12.27 -1.17 -1.75
CA LEU A 19 -12.26 -2.39 -2.56
C LEU A 19 -10.88 -2.61 -3.19
N SER A 20 -10.23 -1.54 -3.67
CA SER A 20 -8.87 -1.61 -4.23
C SER A 20 -7.87 -2.15 -3.21
N THR A 21 -7.91 -1.62 -1.99
CA THR A 21 -7.07 -2.07 -0.86
C THR A 21 -7.39 -3.51 -0.47
N THR A 22 -8.66 -3.87 -0.38
CA THR A 22 -9.14 -5.22 -0.05
C THR A 22 -8.60 -6.26 -1.04
N VAL A 23 -8.76 -6.02 -2.35
CA VAL A 23 -8.33 -6.96 -3.38
C VAL A 23 -6.80 -7.05 -3.46
N TYR A 24 -6.09 -5.94 -3.25
CA TYR A 24 -4.63 -5.94 -3.14
C TYR A 24 -4.15 -6.87 -2.02
N HIS A 25 -4.72 -6.76 -0.81
CA HIS A 25 -4.34 -7.60 0.32
C HIS A 25 -4.82 -9.04 0.16
N ALA A 26 -5.99 -9.29 -0.43
CA ALA A 26 -6.43 -10.65 -0.77
C ALA A 26 -5.42 -11.34 -1.72
N PHE A 27 -4.99 -10.64 -2.76
CA PHE A 27 -3.98 -11.15 -3.70
C PHE A 27 -2.62 -11.37 -3.01
N SER A 28 -2.15 -10.40 -2.21
CA SER A 28 -0.89 -10.53 -1.47
C SER A 28 -0.93 -11.71 -0.49
N GLY A 29 -2.02 -11.84 0.27
CA GLY A 29 -2.25 -12.96 1.18
C GLY A 29 -2.24 -14.30 0.46
N LEU A 30 -2.91 -14.41 -0.68
CA LEU A 30 -2.93 -15.62 -1.49
C LEU A 30 -1.53 -16.00 -2.02
N CYS A 31 -0.72 -15.02 -2.42
CA CYS A 31 0.68 -15.26 -2.85
C CYS A 31 1.57 -15.84 -1.74
N TYR A 32 1.25 -15.58 -0.47
CA TYR A 32 1.99 -16.07 0.69
C TYR A 32 1.36 -17.31 1.34
N PHE A 33 0.10 -17.61 1.03
CA PHE A 33 -0.59 -18.84 1.44
C PHE A 33 -0.30 -20.03 0.50
N THR A 34 -0.31 -19.77 -0.81
CA THR A 34 -0.07 -20.79 -1.85
C THR A 34 1.29 -21.51 -1.85
N PRO A 35 2.39 -20.99 -1.25
CA PRO A 35 3.63 -21.76 -1.04
C PRO A 35 3.42 -23.13 -0.38
N ILE A 36 2.41 -23.28 0.49
CA ILE A 36 2.09 -24.56 1.13
C ILE A 36 1.76 -25.62 0.07
N PHE A 37 0.95 -25.28 -0.94
CA PHE A 37 0.63 -26.21 -2.02
C PHE A 37 1.84 -26.51 -2.90
N GLY A 38 2.65 -25.49 -3.21
CA GLY A 38 3.89 -25.68 -3.98
C GLY A 38 4.85 -26.67 -3.31
N ALA A 39 5.05 -26.52 -2.00
CA ALA A 39 5.88 -27.43 -1.22
C ALA A 39 5.32 -28.86 -1.21
N VAL A 40 4.01 -29.03 -0.97
CA VAL A 40 3.36 -30.35 -0.97
C VAL A 40 3.47 -31.04 -2.34
N ILE A 41 3.25 -30.30 -3.43
CA ILE A 41 3.35 -30.84 -4.80
C ILE A 41 4.79 -31.26 -5.12
N ALA A 42 5.78 -30.44 -4.75
CA ALA A 42 7.20 -30.75 -4.94
C ALA A 42 7.66 -31.96 -4.14
N ASP A 43 7.30 -32.04 -2.86
CA ASP A 43 7.78 -33.09 -1.96
C ASP A 43 7.02 -34.41 -2.14
N SER A 44 5.76 -34.38 -2.56
CA SER A 44 4.91 -35.58 -2.63
C SER A 44 4.83 -36.24 -4.00
N TRP A 45 4.80 -35.46 -5.09
CA TRP A 45 4.42 -35.96 -6.42
C TRP A 45 5.44 -35.65 -7.51
N LEU A 46 5.75 -34.39 -7.74
CA LEU A 46 6.42 -33.97 -8.98
C LEU A 46 7.94 -33.82 -8.84
N GLY A 47 8.45 -33.64 -7.63
CA GLY A 47 9.83 -33.20 -7.39
C GLY A 47 10.01 -31.70 -7.69
N LYS A 48 10.98 -31.06 -7.01
CA LYS A 48 11.20 -29.60 -7.09
C LYS A 48 11.35 -29.07 -8.52
N PHE A 49 12.14 -29.73 -9.36
CA PHE A 49 12.41 -29.29 -10.73
C PHE A 49 11.14 -29.20 -11.60
N ARG A 50 10.31 -30.26 -11.60
CA ARG A 50 9.06 -30.28 -12.39
C ARG A 50 8.03 -29.31 -11.82
N THR A 51 7.92 -29.21 -10.49
CA THR A 51 7.05 -28.24 -9.83
C THR A 51 7.37 -26.81 -10.23
N ILE A 52 8.66 -26.44 -10.27
CA ILE A 52 9.10 -25.12 -10.73
C ILE A 52 8.64 -24.86 -12.16
N ILE A 53 8.82 -25.81 -13.08
CA ILE A 53 8.40 -25.65 -14.49
C ILE A 53 6.89 -25.47 -14.61
N TYR A 54 6.09 -26.40 -14.08
CA TYR A 54 4.63 -26.35 -14.25
C TYR A 54 4.02 -25.10 -13.62
N LEU A 55 4.46 -24.73 -12.43
CA LEU A 55 3.95 -23.51 -11.77
C LEU A 55 4.48 -22.24 -12.41
N SER A 56 5.66 -22.26 -13.03
CA SER A 56 6.15 -21.13 -13.84
C SER A 56 5.32 -20.94 -15.12
N VAL A 57 4.83 -22.01 -15.75
CA VAL A 57 3.90 -21.90 -16.89
C VAL A 57 2.59 -21.27 -16.45
N VAL A 58 2.02 -21.71 -15.32
CA VAL A 58 0.83 -21.06 -14.72
C VAL A 58 1.10 -19.59 -14.42
N TYR A 59 2.30 -19.26 -13.94
CA TYR A 59 2.70 -17.88 -13.65
C TYR A 59 2.75 -17.01 -14.92
N VAL A 60 3.34 -17.53 -16.00
CA VAL A 60 3.37 -16.85 -17.31
C VAL A 60 1.96 -16.62 -17.84
N LEU A 61 1.10 -17.64 -17.82
CA LEU A 61 -0.29 -17.52 -18.25
C LEU A 61 -1.04 -16.46 -17.46
N GLY A 62 -0.86 -16.42 -16.13
CA GLY A 62 -1.46 -15.41 -15.28
C GLY A 62 -1.04 -13.98 -15.64
N HIS A 63 0.25 -13.75 -15.93
CA HIS A 63 0.74 -12.44 -16.39
C HIS A 63 0.20 -12.07 -17.77
N LEU A 64 0.16 -13.01 -18.72
CA LEU A 64 -0.41 -12.79 -20.05
C LEU A 64 -1.88 -12.38 -19.97
N ILE A 65 -2.69 -13.14 -19.22
CA ILE A 65 -4.11 -12.84 -19.01
C ILE A 65 -4.27 -11.46 -18.33
N LYS A 66 -3.43 -11.15 -17.33
CA LYS A 66 -3.48 -9.85 -16.63
C LYS A 66 -3.11 -8.67 -17.54
N SER A 67 -2.14 -8.85 -18.44
CA SER A 67 -1.72 -7.85 -19.41
C SER A 67 -2.79 -7.62 -20.48
N ILE A 68 -3.36 -8.69 -21.03
CA ILE A 68 -4.48 -8.62 -21.99
C ILE A 68 -5.70 -7.95 -21.35
N GLY A 69 -6.02 -8.29 -20.10
CA GLY A 69 -7.11 -7.66 -19.35
C GLY A 69 -6.92 -6.17 -19.10
N ALA A 70 -5.73 -5.61 -19.31
CA ALA A 70 -5.42 -4.19 -19.16
C ALA A 70 -5.33 -3.44 -20.51
N ILE A 71 -5.76 -4.05 -21.61
CA ILE A 71 -5.87 -3.44 -22.94
C ILE A 71 -7.32 -2.93 -23.12
N PRO A 72 -7.58 -1.61 -23.20
CA PRO A 72 -8.95 -1.08 -23.20
C PRO A 72 -9.86 -1.63 -24.31
N PRO A 73 -9.39 -1.86 -25.55
CA PRO A 73 -10.24 -2.45 -26.60
C PRO A 73 -10.70 -3.90 -26.39
N VAL A 74 -10.22 -4.64 -25.39
CA VAL A 74 -10.46 -6.10 -25.27
C VAL A 74 -11.89 -6.44 -24.83
N GLY A 75 -12.62 -5.53 -24.19
CA GLY A 75 -13.99 -5.80 -23.77
C GLY A 75 -14.60 -4.68 -22.94
N ASP A 76 -15.71 -5.00 -22.29
CA ASP A 76 -16.36 -4.11 -21.32
C ASP A 76 -15.72 -4.23 -19.92
N LEU A 77 -16.21 -3.43 -18.97
CA LEU A 77 -15.73 -3.45 -17.59
C LEU A 77 -15.81 -4.85 -16.95
N THR A 78 -16.87 -5.63 -17.24
CA THR A 78 -17.03 -6.97 -16.67
C THR A 78 -15.95 -7.93 -17.17
N THR A 79 -15.62 -7.85 -18.46
CA THR A 79 -14.52 -8.62 -19.08
C THR A 79 -13.17 -8.24 -18.46
N HIS A 80 -12.90 -6.94 -18.29
CA HIS A 80 -11.66 -6.48 -17.64
C HIS A 80 -11.52 -6.98 -16.20
N VAL A 81 -12.61 -6.95 -15.43
CA VAL A 81 -12.64 -7.50 -14.06
C VAL A 81 -12.38 -9.01 -14.07
N ALA A 82 -13.09 -9.77 -14.90
CA ALA A 82 -12.95 -11.22 -14.98
C ALA A 82 -11.52 -11.66 -15.38
N LEU A 83 -10.95 -11.05 -16.40
CA LEU A 83 -9.58 -11.30 -16.83
C LEU A 83 -8.58 -10.89 -15.75
N SER A 84 -8.79 -9.75 -15.09
CA SER A 84 -7.90 -9.29 -14.02
C SER A 84 -7.92 -10.23 -12.82
N MET A 85 -9.09 -10.67 -12.35
CA MET A 85 -9.20 -11.60 -11.21
C MET A 85 -8.62 -12.97 -11.54
N THR A 86 -8.90 -13.48 -12.74
CA THR A 86 -8.34 -14.76 -13.22
C THR A 86 -6.81 -14.68 -13.30
N GLY A 87 -6.29 -13.59 -13.89
CA GLY A 87 -4.85 -13.35 -13.98
C GLY A 87 -4.19 -13.31 -12.61
N LEU A 88 -4.72 -12.52 -11.67
CA LEU A 88 -4.20 -12.39 -10.31
C LEU A 88 -4.22 -13.72 -9.54
N PHE A 89 -5.28 -14.52 -9.69
CA PHE A 89 -5.36 -15.84 -9.08
C PHE A 89 -4.26 -16.78 -9.60
N LEU A 90 -4.07 -16.85 -10.91
CA LEU A 90 -3.02 -17.67 -11.53
C LEU A 90 -1.62 -17.18 -11.16
N ILE A 91 -1.41 -15.87 -11.13
CA ILE A 91 -0.17 -15.23 -10.65
C ILE A 91 0.11 -15.63 -9.20
N ALA A 92 -0.89 -15.59 -8.33
CA ALA A 92 -0.73 -15.94 -6.92
C ALA A 92 -0.32 -17.40 -6.74
N PHE A 93 -1.00 -18.33 -7.44
CA PHE A 93 -0.63 -19.76 -7.43
C PHE A 93 0.76 -20.01 -8.03
N GLY A 94 1.09 -19.35 -9.15
CA GLY A 94 2.38 -19.47 -9.81
C GLY A 94 3.52 -18.97 -8.91
N THR A 95 3.48 -17.71 -8.49
CA THR A 95 4.53 -17.10 -7.65
C THR A 95 4.65 -17.79 -6.30
N GLY A 96 3.52 -18.06 -5.62
CA GLY A 96 3.55 -18.66 -4.30
C GLY A 96 4.09 -20.08 -4.36
N GLY A 97 3.65 -20.88 -5.32
CA GLY A 97 4.08 -22.28 -5.38
C GLY A 97 5.53 -22.49 -5.86
N ILE A 98 6.13 -21.56 -6.61
CA ILE A 98 7.57 -21.64 -6.95
C ILE A 98 8.49 -21.19 -5.80
N LYS A 99 8.05 -20.24 -4.95
CA LYS A 99 8.87 -19.63 -3.87
C LYS A 99 9.65 -20.64 -3.01
N PRO A 100 9.01 -21.67 -2.41
CA PRO A 100 9.72 -22.62 -1.55
C PRO A 100 10.61 -23.58 -2.36
N CYS A 101 10.32 -23.76 -3.65
CA CYS A 101 11.01 -24.72 -4.49
C CYS A 101 12.30 -24.15 -5.06
N VAL A 102 12.32 -22.88 -5.50
CA VAL A 102 13.47 -22.27 -6.20
C VAL A 102 14.68 -22.13 -5.30
N SER A 103 14.51 -21.58 -4.10
CA SER A 103 15.62 -21.41 -3.15
C SER A 103 16.19 -22.75 -2.68
N ALA A 104 15.31 -23.72 -2.41
CA ALA A 104 15.71 -25.07 -2.03
C ALA A 104 16.41 -25.82 -3.18
N PHE A 105 15.92 -25.70 -4.41
CA PHE A 105 16.53 -26.34 -5.58
C PHE A 105 17.90 -25.74 -5.91
N GLY A 106 18.07 -24.43 -5.78
CA GLY A 106 19.37 -23.77 -5.92
C GLY A 106 20.38 -24.21 -4.86
N GLY A 107 19.95 -24.30 -3.60
CA GLY A 107 20.80 -24.82 -2.52
C GLY A 107 21.22 -26.28 -2.69
N ASP A 108 20.35 -27.12 -3.27
CA ASP A 108 20.60 -28.54 -3.53
C ASP A 108 21.69 -28.78 -4.60
N GLN A 109 22.11 -27.75 -5.35
CA GLN A 109 23.17 -27.89 -6.36
C GLN A 109 24.57 -28.02 -5.74
N PHE A 110 24.73 -27.62 -4.48
CA PHE A 110 25.98 -27.66 -3.74
C PHE A 110 26.00 -28.85 -2.76
N GLU A 111 27.05 -29.66 -2.85
CA GLU A 111 27.25 -30.78 -1.93
C GLU A 111 27.65 -30.29 -0.53
N ALA A 112 27.62 -31.18 0.46
CA ALA A 112 27.91 -30.82 1.85
C ALA A 112 29.33 -30.26 2.04
N GLU A 113 30.28 -30.70 1.21
CA GLU A 113 31.68 -30.25 1.20
C GLU A 113 31.84 -28.80 0.70
N HIS A 114 30.90 -28.31 -0.12
CA HIS A 114 30.89 -26.97 -0.71
C HIS A 114 30.00 -25.99 0.07
N ALA A 115 30.09 -26.03 1.40
CA ALA A 115 29.26 -25.22 2.29
C ALA A 115 29.50 -23.70 2.11
N HIS A 116 30.74 -23.32 1.83
CA HIS A 116 31.13 -21.92 1.60
C HIS A 116 30.53 -21.35 0.31
N GLU A 117 30.61 -22.10 -0.79
CA GLU A 117 30.02 -21.73 -2.08
C GLU A 117 28.49 -21.62 -2.00
N ARG A 118 27.87 -22.53 -1.25
CA ARG A 118 26.42 -22.48 -1.00
C ARG A 118 26.01 -21.23 -0.24
N SER A 119 26.79 -20.80 0.77
CA SER A 119 26.55 -19.54 1.49
C SER A 119 26.65 -18.34 0.53
N LYS A 120 27.71 -18.30 -0.30
CA LYS A 120 27.90 -17.26 -1.32
C LYS A 120 26.73 -17.20 -2.32
N PHE A 121 26.21 -18.35 -2.75
CA PHE A 121 25.01 -18.43 -3.59
C PHE A 121 23.81 -17.73 -2.93
N PHE A 122 23.53 -18.02 -1.66
CA PHE A 122 22.41 -17.40 -0.94
C PHE A 122 22.60 -15.89 -0.75
N SER A 123 23.83 -15.41 -0.54
CA SER A 123 24.13 -13.98 -0.49
C SER A 123 23.87 -13.28 -1.83
N ILE A 124 24.31 -13.87 -2.95
CA ILE A 124 24.06 -13.34 -4.30
C ILE A 124 22.56 -13.37 -4.62
N PHE A 125 21.87 -14.47 -4.25
CA PHE A 125 20.43 -14.59 -4.41
C PHE A 125 19.67 -13.49 -3.67
N TYR A 126 20.06 -13.20 -2.43
CA TYR A 126 19.48 -12.14 -1.63
C TYR A 126 19.74 -10.74 -2.23
N LEU A 127 20.96 -10.49 -2.70
CA LEU A 127 21.30 -9.24 -3.41
C LEU A 127 20.45 -9.07 -4.67
N ALA A 128 20.28 -10.14 -5.46
CA ALA A 128 19.47 -10.12 -6.68
C ALA A 128 17.99 -9.83 -6.40
N ILE A 129 17.42 -10.35 -5.31
CA ILE A 129 16.03 -10.05 -4.91
C ILE A 129 15.86 -8.56 -4.62
N ASN A 130 16.75 -7.98 -3.80
CA ASN A 130 16.63 -6.58 -3.40
C ASN A 130 16.89 -5.62 -4.58
N LEU A 131 17.90 -5.91 -5.40
CA LEU A 131 18.18 -5.14 -6.61
C LEU A 131 17.03 -5.25 -7.63
N GLY A 132 16.49 -6.45 -7.83
CA GLY A 132 15.34 -6.66 -8.70
C GLY A 132 14.09 -5.95 -8.20
N SER A 133 13.86 -5.93 -6.88
CA SER A 133 12.80 -5.16 -6.25
C SER A 133 12.96 -3.66 -6.51
N LEU A 134 14.16 -3.10 -6.26
CA LEU A 134 14.49 -1.70 -6.50
C LEU A 134 14.24 -1.28 -7.95
N ILE A 135 14.73 -2.06 -8.92
CA ILE A 135 14.53 -1.77 -10.35
C ILE A 135 13.04 -1.89 -10.70
N SER A 136 12.36 -2.92 -10.22
CA SER A 136 10.96 -3.16 -10.56
C SER A 136 10.03 -2.07 -10.00
N THR A 137 10.23 -1.62 -8.76
CA THR A 137 9.39 -0.61 -8.11
C THR A 137 9.60 0.79 -8.69
N PHE A 138 10.75 1.06 -9.30
CA PHE A 138 10.99 2.28 -10.06
C PHE A 138 10.49 2.19 -11.51
N ALA A 139 10.88 1.14 -12.22
CA ALA A 139 10.65 1.00 -13.66
C ALA A 139 9.20 0.64 -14.01
N THR A 140 8.49 -0.16 -13.20
CA THR A 140 7.10 -0.55 -13.52
C THR A 140 6.14 0.65 -13.50
N PRO A 141 6.17 1.53 -12.48
CA PRO A 141 5.42 2.78 -12.51
C PRO A 141 5.84 3.74 -13.64
N ALA A 142 7.13 3.77 -14.00
CA ALA A 142 7.60 4.57 -15.13
C ALA A 142 7.01 4.07 -16.45
N LEU A 143 7.04 2.76 -16.71
CA LEU A 143 6.40 2.13 -17.87
C LEU A 143 4.89 2.37 -17.92
N ARG A 144 4.22 2.44 -16.76
CA ARG A 144 2.80 2.77 -16.65
C ARG A 144 2.52 4.23 -17.02
N GLY A 145 3.21 5.18 -16.40
CA GLY A 145 2.83 6.60 -16.45
C GLY A 145 3.57 7.45 -17.48
N ASP A 146 4.80 7.09 -17.85
CA ASP A 146 5.62 7.86 -18.82
C ASP A 146 5.36 7.43 -20.27
N VAL A 147 4.92 6.19 -20.47
CA VAL A 147 4.51 5.70 -21.79
C VAL A 147 2.99 5.81 -21.90
N LYS A 148 2.52 6.56 -22.91
CA LYS A 148 1.10 6.67 -23.23
C LYS A 148 0.70 5.55 -24.19
N CYS A 149 -0.33 4.79 -23.84
CA CYS A 149 -0.94 3.77 -24.69
C CYS A 149 -2.44 3.95 -24.66
N PHE A 150 -3.12 3.80 -25.81
CA PHE A 150 -4.58 3.87 -25.88
C PHE A 150 -5.15 5.13 -25.22
N GLU A 151 -4.57 6.29 -25.54
CA GLU A 151 -4.97 7.62 -25.03
C GLU A 151 -4.79 7.84 -23.51
N GLY A 152 -4.11 6.94 -22.80
CA GLY A 152 -3.90 7.05 -21.34
C GLY A 152 -2.65 6.34 -20.81
N ASP A 153 -2.66 6.04 -19.51
CA ASP A 153 -1.58 5.33 -18.81
C ASP A 153 -1.48 3.87 -19.30
N CYS A 154 -0.27 3.40 -19.57
CA CYS A 154 -0.03 2.10 -20.20
C CYS A 154 0.08 0.93 -19.19
N TYR A 155 -1.04 0.54 -18.58
CA TYR A 155 -1.08 -0.63 -17.67
C TYR A 155 -0.76 -1.96 -18.36
N ALA A 156 -1.20 -2.13 -19.62
CA ALA A 156 -0.90 -3.33 -20.40
C ALA A 156 0.61 -3.60 -20.51
N LEU A 157 1.42 -2.56 -20.77
CA LEU A 157 2.88 -2.66 -20.81
C LEU A 157 3.48 -2.94 -19.43
N ALA A 158 3.01 -2.22 -18.40
CA ALA A 158 3.48 -2.41 -17.03
C ALA A 158 3.26 -3.84 -16.50
N PHE A 159 2.19 -4.53 -16.94
CA PHE A 159 1.96 -5.95 -16.64
C PHE A 159 2.60 -6.90 -17.65
N GLY A 160 2.78 -6.48 -18.90
CA GLY A 160 3.34 -7.29 -19.98
C GLY A 160 4.86 -7.50 -19.86
N VAL A 161 5.62 -6.49 -19.43
CA VAL A 161 7.08 -6.62 -19.25
C VAL A 161 7.43 -7.72 -18.24
N PRO A 162 6.81 -7.80 -17.04
CA PRO A 162 6.96 -8.95 -16.15
C PRO A 162 6.64 -10.30 -16.79
N ALA A 163 5.65 -10.37 -17.70
CA ALA A 163 5.31 -11.59 -18.43
C ALA A 163 6.50 -12.07 -19.30
N VAL A 164 7.07 -11.15 -20.09
CA VAL A 164 8.23 -11.42 -20.94
C VAL A 164 9.44 -11.85 -20.12
N LEU A 165 9.74 -11.13 -19.03
CA LEU A 165 10.84 -11.48 -18.13
C LEU A 165 10.66 -12.87 -17.51
N MET A 166 9.43 -13.23 -17.14
CA MET A 166 9.12 -14.57 -16.61
C MET A 166 9.28 -15.66 -17.67
N VAL A 167 8.90 -15.41 -18.92
CA VAL A 167 9.16 -16.32 -20.05
C VAL A 167 10.65 -16.53 -20.25
N VAL A 168 11.43 -15.45 -20.27
CA VAL A 168 12.90 -15.53 -20.38
C VAL A 168 13.48 -16.34 -19.23
N ALA A 169 13.05 -16.08 -17.99
CA ALA A 169 13.50 -16.83 -16.82
C ALA A 169 13.18 -18.33 -16.94
N LEU A 170 11.98 -18.69 -17.42
CA LEU A 170 11.58 -20.08 -17.65
C LEU A 170 12.42 -20.75 -18.73
N VAL A 171 12.67 -20.07 -19.86
CA VAL A 171 13.51 -20.59 -20.94
C VAL A 171 14.94 -20.84 -20.47
N VAL A 172 15.53 -19.89 -19.73
CA VAL A 172 16.87 -20.03 -19.14
C VAL A 172 16.91 -21.22 -18.17
N PHE A 173 15.92 -21.35 -17.29
CA PHE A 173 15.83 -22.45 -16.34
C PHE A 173 15.70 -23.81 -17.04
N ILE A 174 14.88 -23.93 -18.08
CA ILE A 174 14.73 -25.17 -18.85
C ILE A 174 16.02 -25.50 -19.63
N SER A 175 16.69 -24.49 -20.17
CA SER A 175 17.94 -24.66 -20.92
C SER A 175 19.06 -25.24 -20.03
N GLY A 176 19.09 -24.91 -18.74
CA GLY A 176 20.00 -25.48 -17.75
C GLY A 176 19.67 -26.91 -17.29
N SER A 177 18.61 -27.53 -17.82
CA SER A 177 18.05 -28.78 -17.28
C SER A 177 19.00 -29.98 -17.31
N SER A 178 19.98 -30.02 -18.22
CA SER A 178 21.00 -31.08 -18.27
C SER A 178 22.10 -30.91 -17.22
N LEU A 179 22.30 -29.68 -16.73
CA LEU A 179 23.36 -29.33 -15.77
C LEU A 179 22.92 -29.51 -14.31
N TYR A 180 21.62 -29.55 -14.06
CA TYR A 180 21.10 -29.61 -12.69
C TYR A 180 21.14 -31.01 -12.09
N LYS A 181 21.56 -31.07 -10.82
CA LYS A 181 21.37 -32.24 -9.95
C LYS A 181 19.90 -32.30 -9.53
N LYS A 182 19.21 -33.37 -9.92
CA LYS A 182 17.76 -33.59 -9.66
C LYS A 182 17.58 -34.70 -8.64
N TYR A 183 17.11 -34.35 -7.46
CA TYR A 183 16.81 -35.32 -6.41
C TYR A 183 15.37 -35.83 -6.51
N PRO A 184 15.11 -37.11 -6.20
CA PRO A 184 13.75 -37.65 -6.13
C PRO A 184 12.95 -37.00 -4.99
N SER A 185 11.62 -37.06 -5.10
CA SER A 185 10.69 -36.54 -4.09
C SER A 185 10.89 -37.23 -2.74
N LYS A 186 11.28 -36.47 -1.71
CA LYS A 186 11.31 -36.92 -0.32
C LYS A 186 9.89 -36.73 0.21
N GLY A 187 9.13 -37.83 0.35
CA GLY A 187 7.67 -37.82 0.61
C GLY A 187 7.16 -36.86 1.69
N ASN A 188 5.84 -36.73 1.83
CA ASN A 188 5.18 -35.60 2.50
C ASN A 188 5.53 -35.39 4.00
N ILE A 189 6.63 -34.68 4.28
CA ILE A 189 7.08 -34.31 5.65
C ILE A 189 6.01 -33.47 6.35
N LEU A 190 5.45 -32.47 5.67
CA LEU A 190 4.41 -31.62 6.21
C LEU A 190 3.16 -32.43 6.60
N GLY A 191 2.76 -33.37 5.74
CA GLY A 191 1.67 -34.31 6.02
C GLY A 191 1.94 -35.20 7.23
N ASN A 192 3.18 -35.67 7.41
CA ASN A 192 3.57 -36.45 8.59
C ASN A 192 3.51 -35.61 9.87
N VAL A 193 3.92 -34.34 9.84
CA VAL A 193 3.80 -33.41 10.98
C VAL A 193 2.33 -33.18 11.33
N CYS A 194 1.49 -32.83 10.35
CA CYS A 194 0.06 -32.60 10.58
C CYS A 194 -0.66 -33.85 11.11
N LYS A 195 -0.38 -35.04 10.56
CA LYS A 195 -0.96 -36.30 11.05
C LYS A 195 -0.45 -36.68 12.44
N CYS A 196 0.80 -36.38 12.76
CA CYS A 196 1.37 -36.59 14.10
C CYS A 196 0.68 -35.69 15.13
N ILE A 197 0.51 -34.40 14.82
CA ILE A 197 -0.20 -33.43 15.68
C ILE A 197 -1.68 -33.84 15.84
N GLY A 198 -2.36 -34.13 14.73
CA GLY A 198 -3.77 -34.54 14.73
C GLY A 198 -4.00 -35.81 15.56
N PHE A 199 -3.15 -36.83 15.36
CA PHE A 199 -3.21 -38.06 16.15
C PHE A 199 -2.94 -37.80 17.64
N ALA A 200 -1.94 -36.96 17.99
CA ALA A 200 -1.69 -36.59 19.38
C ALA A 200 -2.90 -35.91 20.05
N LEU A 201 -3.57 -34.99 19.32
CA LEU A 201 -4.76 -34.29 19.82
C LEU A 201 -5.97 -35.20 19.95
N GLU A 202 -6.23 -36.04 18.95
CA GLU A 202 -7.30 -37.03 18.97
C GLU A 202 -7.10 -38.02 20.12
N ASN A 203 -5.88 -38.52 20.29
CA ASN A 203 -5.56 -39.50 21.32
C ASN A 203 -5.62 -38.89 22.73
N ARG A 204 -5.20 -37.62 22.89
CA ARG A 204 -5.39 -36.84 24.13
C ARG A 204 -6.87 -36.62 24.46
N TRP A 205 -7.71 -36.40 23.46
CA TRP A 205 -9.15 -36.20 23.67
C TRP A 205 -9.85 -37.51 24.05
N LYS A 206 -9.51 -38.63 23.38
CA LYS A 206 -10.07 -39.96 23.67
C LYS A 206 -9.68 -40.47 25.06
N HIS A 207 -8.45 -40.19 25.50
CA HIS A 207 -7.90 -40.67 26.78
C HIS A 207 -7.93 -39.59 27.88
N ARG A 208 -8.89 -38.67 27.84
CA ARG A 208 -9.05 -37.58 28.82
C ARG A 208 -9.56 -38.05 30.20
N SER A 209 -9.97 -39.31 30.33
CA SER A 209 -10.43 -39.88 31.61
C SER A 209 -9.25 -40.15 32.56
N GLY A 210 -9.50 -40.12 33.87
CA GLY A 210 -8.48 -40.32 34.92
C GLY A 210 -7.85 -41.72 34.97
N GLN A 211 -8.23 -42.64 34.08
CA GLN A 211 -7.68 -44.00 34.00
C GLN A 211 -6.31 -44.07 33.30
N TYR A 212 -5.93 -43.05 32.54
CA TYR A 212 -4.67 -43.04 31.77
C TYR A 212 -3.62 -42.13 32.44
N PRO A 213 -2.36 -42.59 32.57
CA PRO A 213 -1.30 -41.78 33.18
C PRO A 213 -1.04 -40.51 32.36
N LYS A 214 -0.99 -39.37 33.04
CA LYS A 214 -0.69 -38.08 32.40
C LYS A 214 0.73 -38.12 31.81
N ARG A 215 0.84 -37.87 30.50
CA ARG A 215 2.13 -37.69 29.81
C ARG A 215 2.73 -36.32 30.13
N GLU A 216 4.06 -36.19 30.09
CA GLU A 216 4.77 -34.93 30.39
C GLU A 216 4.49 -33.83 29.35
N HIS A 217 4.43 -34.17 28.06
CA HIS A 217 4.05 -33.25 27.00
C HIS A 217 2.85 -33.78 26.19
N TRP A 218 2.00 -32.88 25.68
CA TRP A 218 0.79 -33.26 24.94
C TRP A 218 1.07 -33.96 23.60
N LEU A 219 2.26 -33.78 23.02
CA LEU A 219 2.71 -34.50 21.81
C LEU A 219 3.14 -35.95 22.08
N ASP A 220 3.37 -36.34 23.34
CA ASP A 220 3.80 -37.71 23.67
C ASP A 220 2.68 -38.74 23.50
N TRP A 221 1.44 -38.27 23.35
CA TRP A 221 0.29 -39.09 22.94
C TRP A 221 0.43 -39.67 21.52
N ALA A 222 1.40 -39.19 20.73
CA ALA A 222 1.74 -39.76 19.42
C ALA A 222 2.75 -40.91 19.48
N SER A 223 3.34 -41.21 20.64
CA SER A 223 4.39 -42.25 20.80
C SER A 223 3.93 -43.67 20.42
N GLU A 224 2.62 -43.91 20.43
CA GLU A 224 2.03 -45.20 20.04
C GLU A 224 2.15 -45.48 18.53
N LYS A 225 2.25 -44.42 17.69
CA LYS A 225 2.19 -44.54 16.23
C LYS A 225 3.41 -43.95 15.51
N TYR A 226 4.09 -42.98 16.11
CA TYR A 226 5.17 -42.24 15.47
C TYR A 226 6.50 -42.39 16.21
N PRO A 227 7.63 -42.36 15.48
CA PRO A 227 8.94 -42.51 16.10
C PRO A 227 9.29 -41.32 17.01
N ASN A 228 9.96 -41.61 18.13
CA ASN A 228 10.35 -40.60 19.13
C ASN A 228 11.13 -39.43 18.54
N LYS A 229 12.00 -39.68 17.54
CA LYS A 229 12.73 -38.62 16.83
C LYS A 229 11.79 -37.62 16.17
N LEU A 230 10.77 -38.09 15.45
CA LEU A 230 9.79 -37.22 14.81
C LEU A 230 9.00 -36.43 15.85
N ILE A 231 8.61 -37.06 16.96
CA ILE A 231 7.87 -36.40 18.04
C ILE A 231 8.69 -35.25 18.66
N GLN A 232 9.99 -35.44 18.88
CA GLN A 232 10.88 -34.40 19.40
C GLN A 232 11.08 -33.26 18.39
N GLU A 233 11.30 -33.58 17.11
CA GLU A 233 11.39 -32.57 16.05
C GLU A 233 10.08 -31.77 15.92
N VAL A 234 8.91 -32.42 16.01
CA VAL A 234 7.60 -31.75 16.04
C VAL A 234 7.46 -30.87 17.28
N LYS A 235 7.92 -31.30 18.46
CA LYS A 235 7.91 -30.46 19.68
C LYS A 235 8.73 -29.18 19.47
N MET A 236 9.90 -29.26 18.86
CA MET A 236 10.75 -28.10 18.55
C MET A 236 10.05 -27.15 17.59
N VAL A 237 9.54 -27.65 16.47
CA VAL A 237 8.81 -26.85 15.47
C VAL A 237 7.58 -26.19 16.09
N THR A 238 6.79 -26.92 16.89
CA THR A 238 5.57 -26.37 17.48
C THR A 238 5.86 -25.24 18.48
N ARG A 239 7.01 -25.28 19.19
CA ARG A 239 7.45 -24.17 20.05
C ARG A 239 7.76 -22.91 19.25
N VAL A 240 8.44 -23.04 18.10
CA VAL A 240 8.74 -21.91 17.22
C VAL A 240 7.46 -21.38 16.57
N LEU A 241 6.58 -22.25 16.08
CA LEU A 241 5.28 -21.85 15.51
C LEU A 241 4.38 -21.15 16.54
N PHE A 242 4.45 -21.52 17.82
CA PHE A 242 3.76 -20.78 18.87
C PHE A 242 4.27 -19.34 18.99
N LEU A 243 5.59 -19.13 18.88
CA LEU A 243 6.19 -17.79 18.84
C LEU A 243 5.78 -16.99 17.58
N TYR A 244 5.30 -17.66 16.53
CA TYR A 244 4.85 -17.01 15.30
C TYR A 244 3.46 -16.39 15.37
N ILE A 245 2.63 -16.81 16.32
CA ILE A 245 1.23 -16.37 16.43
C ILE A 245 1.08 -14.83 16.43
N PRO A 246 1.95 -14.05 17.10
CA PRO A 246 1.84 -12.58 17.10
C PRO A 246 2.45 -11.90 15.85
N LEU A 247 3.30 -12.60 15.08
CA LEU A 247 4.03 -12.02 13.94
C LEU A 247 3.17 -11.49 12.77
N PRO A 248 1.97 -12.04 12.45
CA PRO A 248 1.12 -11.50 11.39
C PRO A 248 0.84 -10.01 11.50
N MET A 249 0.82 -9.47 12.72
CA MET A 249 0.53 -8.06 12.93
C MET A 249 1.61 -7.15 12.36
N PHE A 250 2.88 -7.55 12.41
CA PHE A 250 3.96 -6.80 11.75
C PHE A 250 3.73 -6.72 10.24
N TRP A 251 3.37 -7.85 9.61
CA TRP A 251 3.11 -7.91 8.17
C TRP A 251 1.86 -7.15 7.75
N ALA A 252 0.85 -7.07 8.62
CA ALA A 252 -0.33 -6.24 8.38
C ALA A 252 0.02 -4.75 8.25
N LEU A 253 1.03 -4.25 8.97
CA LEU A 253 1.52 -2.88 8.81
C LEU A 253 2.45 -2.78 7.60
N PHE A 254 3.41 -3.71 7.49
CA PHE A 254 4.44 -3.66 6.46
C PHE A 254 3.87 -3.66 5.04
N ASP A 255 2.88 -4.51 4.74
CA ASP A 255 2.35 -4.64 3.38
C ASP A 255 1.45 -3.45 2.93
N GLN A 256 1.07 -2.54 3.82
CA GLN A 256 0.28 -1.34 3.48
C GLN A 256 1.05 -0.27 2.69
N GLN A 257 2.37 -0.41 2.60
CA GLN A 257 3.21 0.42 1.73
C GLN A 257 2.71 0.42 0.28
N GLY A 258 2.17 -0.71 -0.18
CA GLY A 258 1.65 -0.87 -1.54
C GLY A 258 0.19 -0.45 -1.75
N SER A 259 -0.53 -0.12 -0.68
CA SER A 259 -1.94 0.29 -0.70
C SER A 259 -2.09 1.67 -0.07
N ARG A 260 -2.38 1.74 1.24
CA ARG A 260 -2.69 2.99 1.96
C ARG A 260 -1.62 4.07 1.84
N TRP A 261 -0.33 3.72 1.89
CA TRP A 261 0.73 4.73 1.75
C TRP A 261 0.84 5.27 0.32
N THR A 262 0.51 4.44 -0.67
CA THR A 262 0.43 4.90 -2.07
C THR A 262 -0.77 5.84 -2.25
N LEU A 263 -1.91 5.56 -1.60
CA LEU A 263 -3.09 6.45 -1.61
C LEU A 263 -2.83 7.76 -0.86
N GLN A 264 -2.12 7.71 0.27
CA GLN A 264 -1.63 8.91 0.97
C GLN A 264 -0.74 9.77 0.05
N ALA A 265 0.20 9.13 -0.67
CA ALA A 265 1.13 9.82 -1.57
C ALA A 265 0.44 10.52 -2.75
N LEU A 266 -0.73 10.05 -3.20
CA LEU A 266 -1.52 10.71 -4.26
C LEU A 266 -2.02 12.11 -3.86
N ARG A 267 -2.19 12.36 -2.55
CA ARG A 267 -2.63 13.64 -2.00
C ARG A 267 -1.48 14.59 -1.65
N MET A 268 -0.24 14.23 -2.00
CA MET A 268 0.96 15.02 -1.67
C MET A 268 1.49 15.77 -2.89
N ASN A 269 2.33 16.78 -2.65
CA ASN A 269 3.09 17.47 -3.68
C ASN A 269 4.31 16.63 -4.07
N ALA A 270 4.38 16.24 -5.33
CA ALA A 270 5.42 15.38 -5.87
C ALA A 270 6.60 16.12 -6.52
N ASP A 271 6.65 17.46 -6.43
CA ASP A 271 7.66 18.28 -7.12
C ASP A 271 9.00 18.37 -6.38
N PHE A 272 10.06 17.84 -6.97
CA PHE A 272 11.44 18.03 -6.49
C PHE A 272 12.19 19.17 -7.21
N GLY A 273 11.49 20.09 -7.87
CA GLY A 273 12.07 21.27 -8.50
C GLY A 273 12.76 21.00 -9.85
N GLY A 274 12.42 19.88 -10.49
CA GLY A 274 12.99 19.49 -11.79
C GLY A 274 12.55 18.10 -12.28
N PHE A 275 12.09 17.25 -11.37
CA PHE A 275 11.41 16.00 -11.68
C PHE A 275 10.27 15.76 -10.69
N SER A 276 9.26 15.01 -11.12
CA SER A 276 8.14 14.59 -10.28
C SER A 276 8.22 13.10 -10.02
N ILE A 277 8.15 12.70 -8.75
CA ILE A 277 8.07 11.28 -8.37
C ILE A 277 6.61 10.82 -8.40
N LYS A 278 6.30 9.70 -9.04
CA LYS A 278 4.93 9.14 -9.00
C LYS A 278 4.66 8.52 -7.62
N ALA A 279 3.42 8.62 -7.14
CA ALA A 279 3.04 8.07 -5.83
C ALA A 279 3.41 6.58 -5.65
N ASP A 280 3.21 5.76 -6.68
CA ASP A 280 3.56 4.34 -6.70
C ASP A 280 5.09 4.05 -6.77
N GLN A 281 5.91 5.06 -7.08
CA GLN A 281 7.38 4.96 -7.03
C GLN A 281 7.94 5.13 -5.62
N MET A 282 7.16 5.65 -4.65
CA MET A 282 7.62 5.77 -3.25
C MET A 282 7.98 4.42 -2.62
N GLN A 283 7.38 3.33 -3.11
CA GLN A 283 7.74 1.97 -2.72
C GLN A 283 9.19 1.58 -3.05
N THR A 284 9.87 2.34 -3.92
CA THR A 284 11.30 2.18 -4.24
C THR A 284 12.19 2.48 -3.03
N LEU A 285 11.73 3.32 -2.10
CA LEU A 285 12.49 3.66 -0.89
C LEU A 285 12.77 2.43 -0.04
N ASN A 286 11.83 1.48 0.10
CA ASN A 286 12.04 0.31 0.94
C ASN A 286 13.24 -0.56 0.49
N PRO A 287 13.28 -1.10 -0.74
CA PRO A 287 14.44 -1.90 -1.19
C PRO A 287 15.74 -1.09 -1.25
N PHE A 288 15.68 0.22 -1.53
CA PHE A 288 16.83 1.10 -1.46
C PHE A 288 17.40 1.19 -0.03
N LEU A 289 16.53 1.45 0.94
CA LEU A 289 16.89 1.55 2.35
C LEU A 289 17.36 0.22 2.91
N ILE A 290 16.80 -0.92 2.49
CA ILE A 290 17.31 -2.25 2.89
C ILE A 290 18.76 -2.43 2.45
N LEU A 291 19.07 -2.14 1.18
CA LEU A 291 20.44 -2.28 0.65
C LEU A 291 21.44 -1.36 1.37
N LEU A 292 20.98 -0.17 1.78
CA LEU A 292 21.78 0.77 2.57
C LEU A 292 21.91 0.33 4.04
N PHE A 293 20.83 -0.12 4.65
CA PHE A 293 20.76 -0.37 6.09
C PHE A 293 21.40 -1.69 6.49
N ILE A 294 21.38 -2.74 5.68
CA ILE A 294 22.07 -3.99 6.02
C ILE A 294 23.54 -3.76 6.45
N PRO A 295 24.40 -3.13 5.62
CA PRO A 295 25.77 -2.87 6.04
C PRO A 295 25.86 -1.90 7.23
N VAL A 296 24.96 -0.90 7.33
CA VAL A 296 24.92 0.04 8.47
C VAL A 296 24.59 -0.67 9.77
N PHE A 297 23.64 -1.62 9.76
CA PHE A 297 23.25 -2.39 10.94
C PHE A 297 24.33 -3.39 11.33
N ASP A 298 24.87 -4.14 10.37
CA ASP A 298 25.86 -5.19 10.62
C ASP A 298 27.23 -4.63 11.03
N LEU A 299 27.69 -3.57 10.39
CA LEU A 299 29.03 -3.00 10.62
C LEU A 299 29.03 -1.82 11.61
N GLY A 300 27.89 -1.15 11.77
CA GLY A 300 27.75 0.03 12.64
C GLY A 300 26.94 -0.27 13.90
N ILE A 301 25.62 -0.43 13.74
CA ILE A 301 24.68 -0.45 14.87
C ILE A 301 24.90 -1.64 15.80
N TYR A 302 24.99 -2.87 15.29
CA TYR A 302 25.16 -4.06 16.14
C TYR A 302 26.49 -4.06 16.90
N PRO A 303 27.65 -3.71 16.29
CA PRO A 303 28.89 -3.53 17.03
C PRO A 303 28.80 -2.44 18.11
N LEU A 304 28.17 -1.29 17.83
CA LEU A 304 27.98 -0.22 18.81
C LEU A 304 27.12 -0.66 20.00
N VAL A 305 26.02 -1.39 19.75
CA VAL A 305 25.20 -1.95 20.83
C VAL A 305 25.99 -2.95 21.68
N LYS A 306 26.86 -3.74 21.05
CA LYS A 306 27.76 -4.67 21.75
C LYS A 306 28.81 -3.93 22.60
N LEU A 307 29.32 -2.79 22.13
CA LEU A 307 30.21 -1.91 22.91
C LEU A 307 29.51 -1.35 24.15
N CYS A 308 28.21 -1.06 24.07
CA CYS A 308 27.39 -0.66 25.22
C CYS A 308 27.08 -1.82 26.20
N LYS A 309 27.70 -2.99 26.06
CA LYS A 309 27.49 -4.22 26.85
C LYS A 309 26.04 -4.70 26.89
N PHE A 310 25.21 -4.29 25.92
CA PHE A 310 23.83 -4.72 25.84
C PHE A 310 23.72 -6.00 25.00
N ASN A 311 23.27 -7.11 25.62
CA ASN A 311 23.06 -8.36 24.88
C ASN A 311 21.79 -8.24 24.02
N PHE A 312 21.99 -8.00 22.72
CA PHE A 312 20.91 -7.81 21.77
C PHE A 312 20.49 -9.14 21.13
N LYS A 313 19.83 -9.99 21.93
CA LYS A 313 19.31 -11.29 21.50
C LYS A 313 18.35 -11.17 20.30
N PRO A 314 18.24 -12.19 19.42
CA PRO A 314 17.36 -12.15 18.24
C PRO A 314 15.91 -11.74 18.55
N ILE A 315 15.31 -12.32 19.60
CA ILE A 315 13.94 -11.99 20.03
C ILE A 315 13.81 -10.51 20.41
N ARG A 316 14.81 -9.93 21.10
CA ARG A 316 14.82 -8.50 21.45
C ARG A 316 14.93 -7.60 20.22
N ARG A 317 15.72 -8.01 19.21
CA ARG A 317 15.83 -7.29 17.94
C ARG A 317 14.48 -7.28 17.23
N MET A 318 13.80 -8.42 17.17
CA MET A 318 12.45 -8.51 16.59
C MET A 318 11.44 -7.61 17.32
N THR A 319 11.49 -7.56 18.67
CA THR A 319 10.67 -6.62 19.46
C THR A 319 10.95 -5.17 19.08
N VAL A 320 12.21 -4.75 18.98
CA VAL A 320 12.56 -3.39 18.55
C VAL A 320 12.06 -3.13 17.12
N GLY A 321 12.14 -4.12 16.23
CA GLY A 321 11.58 -4.01 14.88
C GLY A 321 10.07 -3.75 14.88
N MET A 322 9.31 -4.40 15.75
CA MET A 322 7.87 -4.12 15.92
C MET A 322 7.61 -2.70 16.45
N ILE A 323 8.43 -2.22 17.39
CA ILE A 323 8.33 -0.84 17.91
C ILE A 323 8.58 0.17 16.79
N LEU A 324 9.62 -0.03 15.97
CA LEU A 324 9.91 0.85 14.83
C LEU A 324 8.78 0.86 13.81
N ALA A 325 8.16 -0.28 13.52
CA ALA A 325 7.01 -0.35 12.63
C ALA A 325 5.78 0.37 13.20
N ALA A 326 5.53 0.28 14.52
CA ALA A 326 4.45 1.02 15.18
C ALA A 326 4.70 2.54 15.13
N LEU A 327 5.95 2.98 15.34
CA LEU A 327 6.35 4.37 15.20
C LEU A 327 6.22 4.87 13.75
N ALA A 328 6.54 4.03 12.76
CA ALA A 328 6.34 4.37 11.35
C ALA A 328 4.87 4.69 11.04
N PHE A 329 3.94 3.93 11.61
CA PHE A 329 2.50 4.18 11.46
C PHE A 329 1.99 5.37 12.27
N ALA A 330 2.59 5.65 13.44
CA ALA A 330 2.31 6.89 14.16
C ALA A 330 2.72 8.11 13.32
N MET A 331 3.88 8.06 12.64
CA MET A 331 4.31 9.11 11.71
C MET A 331 3.37 9.22 10.49
N ALA A 332 2.94 8.09 9.92
CA ALA A 332 1.97 8.08 8.83
C ALA A 332 0.62 8.69 9.24
N ALA A 333 0.16 8.43 10.46
CA ALA A 333 -1.05 9.04 11.01
C ALA A 333 -0.92 10.56 11.19
N ILE A 334 0.22 11.04 11.73
CA ILE A 334 0.48 12.48 11.86
C ILE A 334 0.47 13.16 10.48
N LEU A 335 1.11 12.53 9.50
CA LEU A 335 1.14 13.04 8.13
C LEU A 335 -0.26 13.07 7.51
N GLU A 336 -1.05 12.04 7.76
CA GLU A 336 -2.44 11.94 7.29
C GLU A 336 -3.32 13.05 7.85
N VAL A 337 -3.26 13.29 9.17
CA VAL A 337 -4.00 14.39 9.82
C VAL A 337 -3.63 15.74 9.20
N LYS A 338 -2.34 15.95 8.90
CA LYS A 338 -1.89 17.19 8.24
C LYS A 338 -2.40 17.32 6.81
N LEU A 339 -2.53 16.22 6.07
CA LEU A 339 -3.13 16.22 4.73
C LEU A 339 -4.62 16.54 4.80
N ASP A 340 -5.35 15.96 5.75
CA ASP A 340 -6.78 16.21 5.91
C ASP A 340 -7.07 17.65 6.33
N GLU A 341 -6.24 18.25 7.20
CA GLU A 341 -6.31 19.68 7.56
C GLU A 341 -6.13 20.61 6.34
N SER A 342 -5.42 20.16 5.29
CA SER A 342 -5.15 20.95 4.08
C SER A 342 -6.24 20.86 3.01
N ASN A 343 -7.23 19.98 3.19
CA ASN A 343 -8.31 19.78 2.23
C ASN A 343 -9.50 20.72 2.52
N MET A 344 -10.26 21.04 1.47
CA MET A 344 -11.55 21.72 1.64
C MET A 344 -12.47 20.85 2.49
N SER A 345 -13.24 21.45 3.41
CA SER A 345 -14.20 20.69 4.21
C SER A 345 -15.26 20.08 3.30
N GLU A 346 -15.38 18.75 3.28
CA GLU A 346 -16.41 18.08 2.50
C GLU A 346 -17.82 18.43 3.04
N PRO A 347 -18.82 18.62 2.16
CA PRO A 347 -20.19 18.88 2.59
C PRO A 347 -20.78 17.65 3.27
N VAL A 348 -21.18 17.79 4.54
CA VAL A 348 -21.79 16.73 5.35
C VAL A 348 -23.26 16.55 4.94
N ALA A 349 -23.89 15.43 5.33
CA ALA A 349 -25.32 15.20 5.10
C ALA A 349 -26.18 16.35 5.65
N LYS A 350 -27.14 16.81 4.85
CA LYS A 350 -28.02 17.98 5.10
C LYS A 350 -27.28 19.33 5.05
N GLU A 351 -26.17 19.40 4.34
CA GLU A 351 -25.42 20.63 4.12
C GLU A 351 -25.03 20.79 2.64
N SER A 352 -25.01 22.04 2.18
CA SER A 352 -24.47 22.42 0.87
C SER A 352 -23.51 23.59 1.06
N LEU A 353 -22.44 23.61 0.27
CA LEU A 353 -21.43 24.68 0.28
C LEU A 353 -21.76 25.70 -0.80
N LEU A 354 -21.75 26.98 -0.46
CA LEU A 354 -22.00 28.07 -1.39
C LEU A 354 -20.90 29.13 -1.32
N GLN A 355 -20.25 29.39 -2.44
CA GLN A 355 -19.41 30.57 -2.62
C GLN A 355 -20.15 31.62 -3.44
N VAL A 356 -19.95 32.90 -3.14
CA VAL A 356 -20.45 34.01 -3.98
C VAL A 356 -19.30 34.65 -4.75
N LEU A 357 -19.40 34.62 -6.09
CA LEU A 357 -18.46 35.25 -7.00
C LEU A 357 -19.05 36.56 -7.51
N ASN A 358 -18.60 37.69 -6.97
CA ASN A 358 -19.02 39.01 -7.43
C ASN A 358 -18.20 39.45 -8.65
N LEU A 359 -18.78 39.30 -9.85
CA LEU A 359 -18.20 39.77 -11.11
C LEU A 359 -18.60 41.20 -11.49
N ALA A 360 -19.46 41.86 -10.71
CA ALA A 360 -19.82 43.26 -10.91
C ALA A 360 -18.68 44.21 -10.50
N SER A 361 -18.78 45.47 -10.93
CA SER A 361 -17.73 46.48 -10.67
C SER A 361 -17.65 46.93 -9.21
N GLU A 362 -18.79 46.95 -8.51
CA GLU A 362 -18.90 47.39 -7.11
C GLU A 362 -19.24 46.24 -6.16
N PRO A 363 -19.00 46.40 -4.85
CA PRO A 363 -19.44 45.45 -3.83
C PRO A 363 -20.95 45.19 -3.86
N VAL A 364 -21.34 43.96 -3.53
CA VAL A 364 -22.73 43.51 -3.52
C VAL A 364 -23.08 43.02 -2.13
N GLU A 365 -24.17 43.52 -1.55
CA GLU A 365 -24.72 42.94 -0.33
C GLU A 365 -25.60 41.75 -0.69
N VAL A 366 -25.31 40.59 -0.11
CA VAL A 366 -26.07 39.35 -0.33
C VAL A 366 -26.76 38.92 0.96
N GLN A 367 -28.04 38.62 0.85
CA GLN A 367 -28.87 38.10 1.92
C GLN A 367 -29.47 36.76 1.49
N ILE A 368 -29.18 35.72 2.28
CA ILE A 368 -29.63 34.35 2.00
C ILE A 368 -30.69 33.98 3.03
N LYS A 369 -31.92 33.69 2.61
CA LYS A 369 -32.94 32.95 3.40
C LYS A 369 -33.00 33.32 4.90
N ASP A 370 -33.27 34.59 5.19
CA ASP A 370 -33.39 35.18 6.55
C ASP A 370 -32.12 35.12 7.45
N SER A 371 -30.95 34.78 6.90
CA SER A 371 -29.66 34.83 7.60
C SER A 371 -29.03 36.24 7.57
N ARG A 372 -27.92 36.44 8.31
CA ARG A 372 -27.20 37.72 8.35
C ARG A 372 -26.76 38.12 6.93
N SER A 373 -27.06 39.35 6.52
CA SER A 373 -26.51 39.93 5.30
C SER A 373 -24.99 40.03 5.42
N PHE A 374 -24.28 39.65 4.36
CA PHE A 374 -22.85 39.87 4.24
C PHE A 374 -22.57 40.68 2.97
N SER A 375 -21.54 41.53 3.03
CA SER A 375 -21.11 42.34 1.89
C SER A 375 -19.94 41.64 1.21
N GLN A 376 -20.11 41.29 -0.05
CA GLN A 376 -19.05 40.74 -0.87
C GLN A 376 -18.39 41.88 -1.64
N ALA A 377 -17.14 42.21 -1.30
CA ALA A 377 -16.35 43.17 -2.05
C ALA A 377 -16.21 42.75 -3.54
N SER A 378 -16.09 43.70 -4.47
CA SER A 378 -15.72 43.38 -5.85
C SER A 378 -14.37 42.66 -5.83
N LEU A 379 -14.28 41.54 -6.57
CA LEU A 379 -13.22 40.53 -6.50
C LEU A 379 -11.83 41.09 -6.12
N LYS A 380 -11.48 40.94 -4.83
CA LYS A 380 -10.16 41.28 -4.28
C LYS A 380 -9.55 40.17 -3.43
N HIS A 381 -10.14 38.98 -3.39
CA HIS A 381 -9.59 37.84 -2.67
C HIS A 381 -9.41 36.65 -3.60
N GLN A 382 -8.22 36.07 -3.53
CA GLN A 382 -7.73 34.97 -4.37
C GLN A 382 -8.22 33.60 -3.85
N ASP A 383 -8.86 33.56 -2.68
CA ASP A 383 -9.35 32.35 -2.02
C ASP A 383 -10.88 32.35 -1.86
N PRO A 384 -11.57 31.28 -2.27
CA PRO A 384 -12.95 31.00 -1.93
C PRO A 384 -13.20 30.96 -0.42
N ASP A 385 -14.24 31.66 0.03
CA ASP A 385 -14.84 31.38 1.34
C ASP A 385 -16.21 30.74 1.10
N TYR A 386 -16.29 29.42 1.30
CA TYR A 386 -17.53 28.65 1.13
C TYR A 386 -18.39 28.75 2.39
N LEU A 387 -19.59 29.28 2.22
CA LEU A 387 -20.62 29.32 3.25
C LEU A 387 -21.31 27.96 3.36
N LYS A 388 -21.44 27.45 4.59
CA LYS A 388 -22.21 26.23 4.87
C LYS A 388 -23.69 26.57 5.00
N LEU A 389 -24.52 26.03 4.12
CA LEU A 389 -25.96 26.20 4.13
C LEU A 389 -26.65 24.90 4.54
N PRO A 390 -27.51 24.93 5.58
CA PRO A 390 -28.28 23.76 5.97
C PRO A 390 -29.39 23.49 4.96
N VAL A 391 -29.47 22.24 4.49
CA VAL A 391 -30.42 21.76 3.48
C VAL A 391 -31.33 20.70 4.11
N LYS A 392 -32.64 20.93 4.10
CA LYS A 392 -33.64 20.06 4.76
C LYS A 392 -34.12 18.89 3.90
N THR A 393 -34.12 19.06 2.58
CA THR A 393 -34.62 18.11 1.58
C THR A 393 -33.53 17.81 0.55
N GLU A 394 -33.60 16.71 -0.21
CA GLU A 394 -32.54 16.38 -1.19
C GLU A 394 -32.23 17.52 -2.16
N ASN A 395 -33.25 18.28 -2.55
CA ASN A 395 -33.14 19.56 -3.24
C ASN A 395 -33.98 20.58 -2.49
N GLU A 396 -33.42 21.73 -2.14
CA GLU A 396 -34.13 22.81 -1.47
C GLU A 396 -33.91 24.13 -2.21
N ASN A 397 -34.97 24.91 -2.43
CA ASN A 397 -34.87 26.22 -3.05
C ASN A 397 -34.39 27.28 -2.04
N PHE A 398 -33.39 28.06 -2.47
CA PHE A 398 -32.87 29.20 -1.74
C PHE A 398 -33.15 30.47 -2.55
N ASN A 399 -33.67 31.48 -1.85
CA ASN A 399 -33.80 32.83 -2.41
C ASN A 399 -32.60 33.66 -1.96
N PHE A 400 -31.91 34.20 -2.94
CA PHE A 400 -30.77 35.09 -2.77
C PHE A 400 -31.24 36.50 -3.08
N ASN A 401 -31.34 37.35 -2.07
CA ASN A 401 -31.66 38.76 -2.23
C ASN A 401 -30.36 39.55 -2.28
N MET A 402 -30.15 40.32 -3.33
CA MET A 402 -28.90 41.01 -3.59
C MET A 402 -29.19 42.50 -3.76
N LYS A 403 -28.33 43.33 -3.17
CA LYS A 403 -28.40 44.78 -3.31
C LYS A 403 -27.12 45.30 -3.93
N TYR A 404 -27.26 45.95 -5.07
CA TYR A 404 -26.18 46.51 -5.86
C TYR A 404 -26.49 47.97 -6.20
N GLN A 405 -25.64 48.90 -5.76
CA GLN A 405 -25.85 50.34 -5.95
C GLN A 405 -27.26 50.85 -5.56
N GLY A 406 -27.90 50.21 -4.57
CA GLY A 406 -29.26 50.54 -4.12
C GLY A 406 -30.40 49.86 -4.90
N ILE A 407 -30.10 49.15 -5.99
CA ILE A 407 -31.06 48.30 -6.72
C ILE A 407 -31.13 46.93 -6.05
N TYR A 408 -32.35 46.48 -5.77
CA TYR A 408 -32.61 45.14 -5.24
C TYR A 408 -32.92 44.18 -6.38
N SER A 409 -32.25 43.04 -6.39
CA SER A 409 -32.54 41.92 -7.29
C SER A 409 -32.62 40.64 -6.46
N SER A 410 -33.43 39.69 -6.90
CA SER A 410 -33.53 38.38 -6.26
C SER A 410 -33.45 37.26 -7.28
N CYS A 411 -32.79 36.18 -6.89
CA CYS A 411 -32.75 34.96 -7.68
C CYS A 411 -33.03 33.74 -6.80
N SER A 412 -33.73 32.76 -7.38
CA SER A 412 -34.10 31.53 -6.70
C SER A 412 -33.43 30.35 -7.38
N HIS A 413 -32.66 29.58 -6.62
CA HIS A 413 -32.00 28.37 -7.13
C HIS A 413 -32.15 27.21 -6.15
N ALA A 414 -32.23 25.99 -6.71
CA ALA A 414 -32.21 24.76 -5.94
C ALA A 414 -30.77 24.38 -5.61
N LEU A 415 -30.50 24.12 -4.33
CA LEU A 415 -29.25 23.50 -3.87
C LEU A 415 -29.53 22.05 -3.49
N SER A 416 -28.66 21.15 -3.94
CA SER A 416 -28.72 19.72 -3.60
C SER A 416 -27.88 19.41 -2.37
N ASP A 417 -28.31 18.39 -1.62
CA ASP A 417 -27.54 17.86 -0.48
C ASP A 417 -26.14 17.37 -0.91
N ARG A 418 -25.14 17.62 -0.07
CA ARG A 418 -23.73 17.21 -0.27
C ARG A 418 -23.07 17.73 -1.54
N GLN A 419 -23.47 18.92 -2.00
CA GLN A 419 -22.88 19.57 -3.18
C GLN A 419 -22.31 20.94 -2.84
N ALA A 420 -21.31 21.36 -3.63
CA ALA A 420 -20.78 22.73 -3.61
C ALA A 420 -21.22 23.50 -4.84
N TYR A 421 -21.46 24.80 -4.67
CA TYR A 421 -21.90 25.69 -5.73
C TYR A 421 -21.22 27.05 -5.66
N SER A 422 -21.00 27.65 -6.82
CA SER A 422 -20.61 29.03 -7.01
C SER A 422 -21.81 29.83 -7.53
N LEU A 423 -22.30 30.78 -6.72
CA LEU A 423 -23.27 31.78 -7.14
C LEU A 423 -22.53 32.95 -7.80
N ILE A 424 -22.61 33.01 -9.11
CA ILE A 424 -22.00 34.06 -9.92
C ILE A 424 -22.98 35.22 -9.98
N PHE A 425 -22.58 36.36 -9.42
CA PHE A 425 -23.31 37.61 -9.54
C PHE A 425 -22.67 38.48 -10.61
N TYR A 426 -23.51 39.06 -11.47
CA TYR A 426 -23.05 39.93 -12.55
C TYR A 426 -24.08 40.99 -12.92
N GLN A 427 -23.64 41.99 -13.67
CA GLN A 427 -24.49 43.05 -14.19
C GLN A 427 -24.83 42.75 -15.65
N ASN A 428 -26.13 42.66 -15.97
CA ASN A 428 -26.62 42.53 -17.34
C ASN A 428 -27.22 43.88 -17.74
N ASP A 429 -26.49 44.67 -18.52
CA ASP A 429 -26.79 46.07 -18.82
C ASP A 429 -26.97 46.93 -17.55
N THR A 430 -28.20 47.11 -17.09
CA THR A 430 -28.58 47.90 -15.89
C THR A 430 -29.19 47.06 -14.78
N GLU A 431 -29.51 45.79 -15.02
CA GLU A 431 -30.16 44.92 -14.04
C GLU A 431 -29.17 43.92 -13.44
N PRO A 432 -29.17 43.75 -12.10
CA PRO A 432 -28.34 42.74 -11.47
C PRO A 432 -28.91 41.35 -11.69
N ALA A 433 -28.09 40.44 -12.20
CA ALA A 433 -28.44 39.06 -12.48
C ALA A 433 -27.51 38.09 -11.72
N CYS A 434 -27.98 36.86 -11.55
CA CYS A 434 -27.23 35.83 -10.86
C CYS A 434 -27.35 34.49 -11.60
N LYS A 435 -26.34 33.64 -11.46
CA LYS A 435 -26.28 32.30 -12.04
C LYS A 435 -25.62 31.34 -11.07
N LEU A 436 -26.24 30.20 -10.84
CA LEU A 436 -25.68 29.14 -10.02
C LEU A 436 -24.91 28.13 -10.88
N VAL A 437 -23.69 27.80 -10.46
CA VAL A 437 -22.85 26.77 -11.08
C VAL A 437 -22.45 25.75 -10.02
N LYS A 438 -22.42 24.48 -10.41
CA LYS A 438 -21.97 23.39 -9.56
C LYS A 438 -20.43 23.33 -9.55
N ASP A 439 -19.85 23.24 -8.36
CA ASP A 439 -18.40 23.16 -8.15
C ASP A 439 -17.95 21.71 -7.93
N SER A 440 -16.67 21.45 -8.21
CA SER A 440 -16.05 20.20 -7.76
C SER A 440 -15.71 20.32 -6.29
N THR A 441 -16.06 19.33 -5.49
CA THR A 441 -15.63 19.21 -4.08
C THR A 441 -14.38 18.36 -3.92
N GLN A 442 -14.04 17.56 -4.93
CA GLN A 442 -12.92 16.64 -4.89
C GLN A 442 -11.73 17.21 -5.66
N LYS A 443 -10.53 16.97 -5.10
CA LYS A 443 -9.29 17.25 -5.81
C LYS A 443 -9.19 16.39 -7.08
N PRO A 444 -8.68 16.94 -8.20
CA PRO A 444 -8.40 16.16 -9.40
C PRO A 444 -7.48 14.97 -9.12
N LEU A 445 -7.84 13.82 -9.71
CA LEU A 445 -7.11 12.57 -9.56
C LEU A 445 -5.76 12.60 -10.29
N LYS A 446 -4.87 11.64 -9.96
CA LYS A 446 -3.53 11.46 -10.56
C LYS A 446 -2.57 12.65 -10.39
N GLY A 447 -2.85 13.56 -9.46
CA GLY A 447 -2.08 14.79 -9.30
C GLY A 447 -2.24 15.75 -10.49
N LEU A 448 -3.32 15.62 -11.27
CA LEU A 448 -3.66 16.60 -12.29
C LEU A 448 -4.12 17.91 -11.62
N ALA A 449 -4.20 18.98 -12.41
CA ALA A 449 -4.90 20.20 -12.04
C ALA A 449 -6.24 20.26 -12.76
N ALA A 450 -7.29 20.81 -12.15
CA ALA A 450 -8.57 21.04 -12.80
C ALA A 450 -8.72 22.52 -13.12
N LEU A 451 -9.25 22.85 -14.29
CA LEU A 451 -9.41 24.21 -14.76
C LEU A 451 -10.80 24.41 -15.35
N ARG A 452 -11.46 25.51 -14.99
CA ARG A 452 -12.68 25.98 -15.64
C ARG A 452 -12.56 27.46 -16.01
N PHE A 453 -13.37 27.87 -16.98
CA PHE A 453 -13.42 29.24 -17.46
C PHE A 453 -14.79 29.87 -17.29
N ILE A 454 -14.81 31.16 -16.96
CA ILE A 454 -15.99 32.01 -16.98
C ILE A 454 -15.75 33.14 -17.97
N ASN A 455 -16.59 33.24 -19.00
CA ASN A 455 -16.50 34.30 -20.01
C ASN A 455 -17.44 35.45 -19.67
N ALA A 456 -16.90 36.55 -19.11
CA ALA A 456 -17.66 37.76 -18.81
C ALA A 456 -17.79 38.72 -20.01
N GLY A 457 -17.24 38.38 -21.18
CA GLY A 457 -17.40 39.13 -22.42
C GLY A 457 -18.76 38.85 -23.09
N SER A 458 -19.13 39.67 -24.07
CA SER A 458 -20.39 39.54 -24.82
C SER A 458 -20.33 38.46 -25.90
N GLU A 459 -19.16 38.25 -26.51
CA GLU A 459 -18.93 37.25 -27.55
C GLU A 459 -18.43 35.92 -26.97
N ALA A 460 -18.62 34.82 -27.71
CA ALA A 460 -18.10 33.51 -27.33
C ALA A 460 -16.57 33.46 -27.42
N ALA A 461 -15.95 32.71 -26.52
CA ALA A 461 -14.49 32.56 -26.43
C ALA A 461 -14.08 31.10 -26.62
N ASP A 462 -13.25 30.83 -27.62
CA ASP A 462 -12.65 29.52 -27.85
C ASP A 462 -11.27 29.47 -27.19
N ILE A 463 -11.06 28.52 -26.28
CA ILE A 463 -9.83 28.47 -25.47
C ILE A 463 -9.08 27.17 -25.73
N THR A 464 -7.79 27.31 -26.03
CA THR A 464 -6.86 26.19 -26.17
C THR A 464 -5.65 26.39 -25.26
N LEU A 465 -5.32 25.36 -24.47
CA LEU A 465 -4.22 25.35 -23.52
C LEU A 465 -3.40 24.07 -23.66
N GLY A 466 -2.16 24.21 -24.15
CA GLY A 466 -1.34 23.05 -24.49
C GLY A 466 -2.06 22.19 -25.53
N ASN A 467 -2.37 20.94 -25.17
CA ASN A 467 -3.10 20.00 -26.03
C ASN A 467 -4.61 19.94 -25.73
N ALA A 468 -5.09 20.68 -24.72
CA ALA A 468 -6.49 20.68 -24.34
C ALA A 468 -7.27 21.79 -25.04
N ASP A 469 -8.39 21.41 -25.65
CA ASP A 469 -9.38 22.33 -26.20
C ASP A 469 -10.59 22.37 -25.26
N PHE A 470 -10.94 23.57 -24.81
CA PHE A 470 -12.08 23.81 -23.91
C PHE A 470 -13.37 24.10 -24.68
N GLY A 471 -13.31 24.10 -26.02
CA GLY A 471 -14.43 24.43 -26.89
C GLY A 471 -14.86 25.89 -26.79
N SER A 472 -16.04 26.19 -27.35
CA SER A 472 -16.59 27.54 -27.37
C SER A 472 -17.38 27.84 -26.11
N ILE A 473 -16.88 28.78 -25.31
CA ILE A 473 -17.52 29.22 -24.08
C ILE A 473 -18.40 30.42 -24.41
N ALA A 474 -19.71 30.25 -24.26
CA ALA A 474 -20.69 31.30 -24.53
C ALA A 474 -20.34 32.61 -23.82
N GLY A 475 -20.58 33.74 -24.50
CA GLY A 475 -20.55 35.06 -23.88
C GLY A 475 -21.67 35.24 -22.84
N ASN A 476 -21.73 36.41 -22.24
CA ASN A 476 -22.69 36.78 -21.19
C ASN A 476 -22.63 35.83 -19.98
N TYR A 477 -21.43 35.66 -19.42
CA TYR A 477 -21.17 34.86 -18.22
C TYR A 477 -21.42 33.35 -18.44
N GLY A 478 -21.08 32.85 -19.62
CA GLY A 478 -20.98 31.41 -19.89
C GLY A 478 -19.87 30.78 -19.06
N VAL A 479 -20.07 29.51 -18.66
CA VAL A 479 -19.13 28.77 -17.81
C VAL A 479 -18.82 27.43 -18.45
N SER A 480 -17.54 27.08 -18.55
CA SER A 480 -17.10 25.78 -19.05
C SER A 480 -17.24 24.69 -17.98
N ALA A 481 -17.26 23.43 -18.41
CA ALA A 481 -16.97 22.32 -17.49
C ALA A 481 -15.51 22.40 -17.00
N TYR A 482 -15.23 21.73 -15.88
CA TYR A 482 -13.84 21.49 -15.48
C TYR A 482 -13.18 20.52 -16.46
N HIS A 483 -12.01 20.88 -16.96
CA HIS A 483 -11.11 19.97 -17.65
C HIS A 483 -9.86 19.77 -16.81
N THR A 484 -9.31 18.55 -16.85
CA THR A 484 -8.06 18.23 -16.14
C THR A 484 -6.86 18.41 -17.06
N LEU A 485 -5.79 18.95 -16.50
CA LEU A 485 -4.53 19.28 -17.16
C LEU A 485 -3.37 18.69 -16.36
N GLU A 486 -2.28 18.36 -17.05
CA GLU A 486 -1.04 18.01 -16.37
C GLU A 486 -0.49 19.22 -15.62
N ARG A 487 0.25 18.96 -14.53
CA ARG A 487 0.91 20.03 -13.80
C ARG A 487 1.91 20.76 -14.71
N GLY A 488 1.88 22.08 -14.72
CA GLY A 488 2.85 22.87 -15.46
C GLY A 488 2.58 24.37 -15.44
N TYR A 489 3.52 25.11 -16.03
CA TYR A 489 3.35 26.53 -16.30
C TYR A 489 2.64 26.73 -17.64
N TYR A 490 1.46 27.35 -17.61
CA TYR A 490 0.63 27.63 -18.78
C TYR A 490 0.68 29.13 -19.12
N ASN A 491 1.80 29.56 -19.72
CA ASN A 491 2.06 30.98 -20.02
C ASN A 491 1.88 31.37 -21.50
N HIS A 492 1.27 30.49 -22.31
CA HIS A 492 1.10 30.69 -23.76
C HIS A 492 -0.21 30.05 -24.28
N GLY A 493 -1.28 30.13 -23.49
CA GLY A 493 -2.59 29.68 -23.95
C GLY A 493 -3.13 30.59 -25.05
N LYS A 494 -4.07 30.10 -25.86
CA LYS A 494 -4.73 30.89 -26.89
C LYS A 494 -6.21 31.03 -26.57
N CYS A 495 -6.69 32.26 -26.64
CA CYS A 495 -8.10 32.60 -26.53
C CYS A 495 -8.53 33.31 -27.81
N ARG A 496 -9.51 32.77 -28.52
CA ARG A 496 -10.09 33.42 -29.70
C ARG A 496 -11.47 33.95 -29.33
N ILE A 497 -11.68 35.24 -29.56
CA ILE A 497 -12.99 35.89 -29.41
C ILE A 497 -13.30 36.58 -30.73
N GLY A 498 -14.35 36.12 -31.42
CA GLY A 498 -14.64 36.54 -32.79
C GLY A 498 -13.45 36.25 -33.72
N ASN A 499 -12.91 37.29 -34.36
CA ASN A 499 -11.75 37.19 -35.25
C ASN A 499 -10.41 37.50 -34.55
N ASN A 500 -10.42 37.85 -33.27
CA ASN A 500 -9.23 38.27 -32.54
C ASN A 500 -8.67 37.11 -31.70
N GLU A 501 -7.35 36.94 -31.73
CA GLU A 501 -6.63 35.95 -30.92
C GLU A 501 -5.80 36.66 -29.83
N PHE A 502 -5.90 36.17 -28.60
CA PHE A 502 -5.26 36.70 -27.41
C PHE A 502 -4.42 35.62 -26.70
N SER A 503 -3.28 36.00 -26.12
CA SER A 503 -2.49 35.11 -25.27
C SER A 503 -3.09 35.01 -23.87
N LEU A 504 -3.13 33.80 -23.31
CA LEU A 504 -3.54 33.52 -21.94
C LEU A 504 -2.33 33.07 -21.11
N ASP A 505 -2.04 33.83 -20.05
CA ASP A 505 -0.96 33.53 -19.12
C ASP A 505 -1.55 33.20 -17.76
N LEU A 506 -1.60 31.90 -17.42
CA LEU A 506 -2.23 31.38 -16.21
C LEU A 506 -1.23 31.07 -15.09
N GLY A 507 0.07 31.05 -15.40
CA GLY A 507 1.10 30.65 -14.45
C GLY A 507 1.07 29.14 -14.16
N LEU A 508 1.51 28.77 -12.96
CA LEU A 508 1.51 27.38 -12.49
C LEU A 508 0.08 26.90 -12.19
N LEU A 509 -0.25 25.73 -12.73
CA LEU A 509 -1.36 24.89 -12.26
C LEU A 509 -0.73 23.69 -11.54
N ASP A 510 -0.96 23.58 -10.22
CA ASP A 510 -0.21 22.66 -9.35
C ASP A 510 -1.02 21.40 -8.97
N PHE A 511 -0.35 20.42 -8.36
CA PHE A 511 -0.91 19.09 -8.06
C PHE A 511 -2.20 19.17 -7.24
N GLY A 512 -3.29 18.57 -7.73
CA GLY A 512 -4.53 18.48 -6.97
C GLY A 512 -5.28 19.81 -6.83
N GLY A 513 -4.80 20.88 -7.46
CA GLY A 513 -5.44 22.20 -7.44
C GLY A 513 -6.58 22.29 -8.45
N SER A 514 -7.65 22.97 -8.07
CA SER A 514 -8.75 23.31 -8.98
C SER A 514 -8.81 24.82 -9.13
N TYR A 515 -8.94 25.33 -10.36
CA TYR A 515 -8.84 26.75 -10.65
C TYR A 515 -10.03 27.23 -11.49
N THR A 516 -10.54 28.42 -11.16
CA THR A 516 -11.45 29.19 -12.02
C THR A 516 -10.71 30.34 -12.66
N VAL A 517 -10.79 30.45 -13.98
CA VAL A 517 -10.26 31.59 -14.72
C VAL A 517 -11.41 32.41 -15.29
N ILE A 518 -11.47 33.67 -14.91
CA ILE A 518 -12.47 34.63 -15.37
C ILE A 518 -11.83 35.49 -16.47
N LEU A 519 -12.46 35.50 -17.64
CA LEU A 519 -12.09 36.34 -18.77
C LEU A 519 -12.98 37.60 -18.76
N LYS A 520 -12.37 38.77 -18.62
CA LYS A 520 -13.04 40.07 -18.73
C LYS A 520 -12.47 40.85 -19.92
N GLN A 521 -13.29 41.62 -20.63
CA GLN A 521 -12.80 42.57 -21.63
C GLN A 521 -12.77 43.98 -21.03
N ASP A 522 -11.62 44.67 -21.16
CA ASP A 522 -11.53 46.09 -20.85
C ASP A 522 -12.23 46.92 -21.94
N SER A 523 -12.55 48.17 -21.61
CA SER A 523 -13.01 49.25 -22.50
C SER A 523 -12.22 49.41 -23.81
N ARG A 524 -10.97 48.91 -23.87
CA ARG A 524 -10.10 48.91 -25.05
C ARG A 524 -10.09 47.59 -25.84
N GLY A 525 -10.95 46.63 -25.49
CA GLY A 525 -11.01 45.31 -26.11
C GLY A 525 -9.88 44.36 -25.72
N LYS A 526 -9.05 44.71 -24.72
CA LYS A 526 -8.01 43.83 -24.17
C LYS A 526 -8.62 42.86 -23.15
N ILE A 527 -8.22 41.59 -23.22
CA ILE A 527 -8.63 40.59 -22.22
C ILE A 527 -7.84 40.78 -20.92
N ILE A 528 -8.56 40.87 -19.81
CA ILE A 528 -8.05 40.80 -18.44
C ILE A 528 -8.38 39.41 -17.91
N ILE A 529 -7.37 38.72 -17.40
CA ILE A 529 -7.48 37.37 -16.86
C ILE A 529 -7.43 37.47 -15.34
N GLN A 530 -8.43 36.91 -14.67
CA GLN A 530 -8.42 36.76 -13.21
C GLN A 530 -8.48 35.27 -12.88
N LYS A 531 -7.44 34.76 -12.19
CA LYS A 531 -7.37 33.37 -11.73
C LYS A 531 -7.74 33.30 -10.25
N SER A 532 -8.65 32.40 -9.90
CA SER A 532 -9.03 32.02 -8.53
C SER A 532 -8.69 30.55 -8.32
N GLU A 533 -8.23 30.19 -7.12
CA GLU A 533 -7.97 28.80 -6.74
C GLU A 533 -9.18 28.26 -5.96
N ASP A 534 -10.00 27.44 -6.62
CA ASP A 534 -11.23 26.90 -6.03
C ASP A 534 -10.91 25.86 -4.94
N ILE A 535 -9.97 24.95 -5.25
CA ILE A 535 -9.48 23.94 -4.32
C ILE A 535 -7.96 24.10 -4.24
N PRO A 536 -7.40 24.25 -3.03
CA PRO A 536 -5.97 24.45 -2.87
C PRO A 536 -5.18 23.25 -3.36
N ALA A 537 -4.12 23.53 -4.10
CA ALA A 537 -3.13 22.53 -4.49
C ALA A 537 -2.52 21.83 -3.28
N ASN A 538 -1.96 20.65 -3.51
CA ASN A 538 -1.30 19.88 -2.48
C ASN A 538 -0.08 20.67 -1.96
N SER A 539 -0.10 21.04 -0.69
CA SER A 539 0.96 21.84 -0.06
C SER A 539 2.04 20.98 0.62
N ILE A 540 1.67 19.78 1.08
CA ILE A 540 2.58 18.89 1.81
C ILE A 540 3.41 18.07 0.83
N HIS A 541 4.72 18.25 0.88
CA HIS A 541 5.67 17.57 0.00
C HIS A 541 5.80 16.08 0.30
N ILE A 542 5.85 15.24 -0.74
CA ILE A 542 5.90 13.77 -0.67
C ILE A 542 7.10 13.23 0.12
N ALA A 543 8.19 14.00 0.21
CA ALA A 543 9.36 13.66 1.03
C ALA A 543 9.03 13.48 2.53
N TRP A 544 7.90 14.01 3.02
CA TRP A 544 7.45 13.75 4.38
C TRP A 544 7.08 12.29 4.66
N GLN A 545 6.97 11.44 3.63
CA GLN A 545 6.89 9.99 3.79
C GLN A 545 8.26 9.31 4.04
N ILE A 546 9.39 9.98 3.79
CA ILE A 546 10.72 9.38 3.98
C ILE A 546 10.93 8.90 5.43
N PRO A 547 10.58 9.67 6.48
CA PRO A 547 10.73 9.21 7.87
C PRO A 547 9.99 7.90 8.19
N GLN A 548 8.75 7.73 7.74
CA GLN A 548 8.01 6.48 7.96
C GLN A 548 8.62 5.31 7.16
N TYR A 549 9.13 5.55 5.94
CA TYR A 549 9.87 4.54 5.18
C TYR A 549 11.19 4.14 5.87
N VAL A 550 11.93 5.10 6.42
CA VAL A 550 13.15 4.83 7.21
C VAL A 550 12.84 3.94 8.42
N LEU A 551 11.79 4.27 9.17
CA LEU A 551 11.41 3.49 10.35
C LEU A 551 10.92 2.08 9.99
N ILE A 552 10.08 1.93 8.95
CA ILE A 552 9.56 0.61 8.56
C ILE A 552 10.67 -0.28 7.97
N SER A 553 11.60 0.27 7.17
CA SER A 553 12.73 -0.49 6.61
C SER A 553 13.73 -0.91 7.69
N ALA A 554 14.03 -0.02 8.65
CA ALA A 554 14.83 -0.39 9.82
C ALA A 554 14.12 -1.47 10.65
N GLY A 555 12.79 -1.34 10.82
CA GLY A 555 11.95 -2.34 11.46
C GLY A 555 12.00 -3.70 10.77
N GLU A 556 11.94 -3.73 9.43
CA GLU A 556 12.03 -4.93 8.60
C GLU A 556 13.34 -5.69 8.79
N ILE A 557 14.48 -4.99 8.84
CA ILE A 557 15.78 -5.64 9.06
C ILE A 557 15.82 -6.30 10.45
N MET A 558 15.39 -5.57 11.48
CA MET A 558 15.41 -6.07 12.85
C MET A 558 14.39 -7.17 13.11
N PHE A 559 13.26 -7.15 12.38
CA PHE A 559 12.20 -8.12 12.52
C PHE A 559 12.35 -9.32 11.59
N SER A 560 12.38 -9.08 10.27
CA SER A 560 12.31 -10.13 9.26
C SER A 560 13.63 -10.84 9.05
N VAL A 561 14.74 -10.10 8.88
CA VAL A 561 16.06 -10.73 8.65
C VAL A 561 16.46 -11.53 9.89
N THR A 562 16.38 -10.89 11.06
CA THR A 562 16.68 -11.57 12.33
C THR A 562 15.70 -12.71 12.63
N GLY A 563 14.41 -12.55 12.34
CA GLY A 563 13.39 -13.57 12.60
C GLY A 563 13.54 -14.81 11.72
N LEU A 564 13.92 -14.62 10.46
CA LEU A 564 14.27 -15.72 9.56
C LEU A 564 15.52 -16.45 10.02
N GLU A 565 16.58 -15.72 10.40
CA GLU A 565 17.81 -16.32 10.96
C GLU A 565 17.52 -17.12 12.23
N PHE A 566 16.76 -16.52 13.15
CA PHE A 566 16.32 -17.17 14.39
C PHE A 566 15.53 -18.46 14.07
N SER A 567 14.55 -18.38 13.18
CA SER A 567 13.78 -19.55 12.72
C SER A 567 14.68 -20.68 12.23
N TYR A 568 15.64 -20.33 11.37
CA TYR A 568 16.59 -21.30 10.81
C TYR A 568 17.48 -21.94 11.88
N SER A 569 17.91 -21.17 12.88
CA SER A 569 18.75 -21.67 13.98
C SER A 569 17.98 -22.58 14.95
N GLN A 570 16.67 -22.39 15.10
CA GLN A 570 15.82 -23.16 16.01
C GLN A 570 15.14 -24.36 15.32
N ALA A 571 15.38 -24.55 14.02
CA ALA A 571 14.76 -25.58 13.21
C ALA A 571 15.60 -26.87 13.16
N PRO A 572 15.01 -28.06 13.41
CA PRO A 572 15.73 -29.30 13.19
C PRO A 572 16.05 -29.46 11.68
N PRO A 573 17.17 -30.11 11.31
CA PRO A 573 17.63 -30.19 9.92
C PRO A 573 16.58 -30.73 8.94
N SER A 574 15.72 -31.64 9.39
CA SER A 574 14.64 -32.27 8.63
C SER A 574 13.40 -31.39 8.43
N MET A 575 13.19 -30.32 9.21
CA MET A 575 11.95 -29.52 9.21
C MET A 575 12.14 -28.03 8.94
N LYS A 576 13.31 -27.61 8.45
CA LYS A 576 13.57 -26.21 8.04
C LYS A 576 12.52 -25.69 7.05
N SER A 577 12.11 -26.51 6.08
CA SER A 577 11.07 -26.15 5.11
C SER A 577 9.69 -25.90 5.75
N VAL A 578 9.33 -26.67 6.79
CA VAL A 578 8.06 -26.52 7.52
C VAL A 578 8.02 -25.19 8.27
N LEU A 579 9.11 -24.80 8.93
CA LEU A 579 9.18 -23.51 9.62
C LEU A 579 9.22 -22.32 8.66
N GLN A 580 9.85 -22.46 7.50
CA GLN A 580 9.79 -21.45 6.45
C GLN A 580 8.38 -21.29 5.86
N ALA A 581 7.65 -22.40 5.65
CA ALA A 581 6.24 -22.33 5.26
C ALA A 581 5.38 -21.66 6.35
N GLY A 582 5.63 -21.98 7.62
CA GLY A 582 4.99 -21.32 8.76
C GLY A 582 5.29 -19.81 8.81
N TRP A 583 6.50 -19.39 8.48
CA TRP A 583 6.87 -17.98 8.38
C TRP A 583 6.10 -17.25 7.29
N LEU A 584 6.07 -17.81 6.07
CA LEU A 584 5.31 -17.22 4.96
C LEU A 584 3.80 -17.13 5.28
N LEU A 585 3.28 -18.12 6.01
CA LEU A 585 1.90 -18.11 6.48
C LEU A 585 1.61 -16.93 7.42
N THR A 586 2.59 -16.46 8.22
CA THR A 586 2.41 -15.24 9.02
C THR A 586 2.16 -14.00 8.15
N VAL A 587 2.80 -13.91 6.99
CA VAL A 587 2.59 -12.83 6.01
C VAL A 587 1.18 -12.92 5.41
N ALA A 588 0.73 -14.14 5.10
CA ALA A 588 -0.62 -14.37 4.59
C ALA A 588 -1.69 -13.94 5.60
N PHE A 589 -1.54 -14.32 6.87
CA PHE A 589 -2.43 -13.89 7.94
C PHE A 589 -2.36 -12.38 8.21
N GLY A 590 -1.19 -11.74 8.05
CA GLY A 590 -1.07 -10.29 8.15
C GLY A 590 -1.95 -9.58 7.13
N ASN A 591 -1.91 -10.03 5.87
CA ASN A 591 -2.79 -9.48 4.84
C ASN A 591 -4.28 -9.77 5.10
N LEU A 592 -4.60 -10.93 5.70
CA LEU A 592 -5.97 -11.24 6.10
C LEU A 592 -6.48 -10.31 7.22
N ILE A 593 -5.62 -9.92 8.17
CA ILE A 593 -5.96 -8.94 9.22
C ILE A 593 -6.34 -7.60 8.58
N VAL A 594 -5.56 -7.12 7.60
CA VAL A 594 -5.87 -5.87 6.90
C VAL A 594 -7.22 -5.96 6.18
N LEU A 595 -7.47 -7.07 5.49
CA LEU A 595 -8.75 -7.32 4.81
C LEU A 595 -9.93 -7.27 5.77
N ILE A 596 -9.82 -7.94 6.92
CA ILE A 596 -10.88 -7.95 7.93
C ILE A 596 -11.12 -6.53 8.44
N ILE A 597 -10.08 -5.81 8.84
CA ILE A 597 -10.21 -4.45 9.39
C ILE A 597 -10.84 -3.49 8.36
N ALA A 598 -10.34 -3.50 7.11
CA ALA A 598 -10.84 -2.64 6.04
C ALA A 598 -12.32 -2.88 5.70
N GLN A 599 -12.84 -4.10 5.86
CA GLN A 599 -14.25 -4.41 5.59
C GLN A 599 -15.17 -4.21 6.80
N THR A 600 -14.65 -4.37 8.01
CA THR A 600 -15.45 -4.37 9.25
C THR A 600 -15.55 -3.01 9.91
N VAL A 601 -14.53 -2.16 9.73
CA VAL A 601 -14.48 -0.85 10.36
C VAL A 601 -14.34 0.21 9.29
N ALA A 602 -15.41 1.00 9.10
CA ALA A 602 -15.37 2.20 8.28
C ALA A 602 -14.67 3.31 9.09
N LEU A 603 -13.34 3.32 9.03
CA LEU A 603 -12.51 4.36 9.66
C LEU A 603 -11.94 5.29 8.60
N GLU A 604 -11.78 6.55 8.99
CA GLU A 604 -10.89 7.47 8.30
C GLU A 604 -9.46 6.91 8.28
N GLN A 605 -8.71 7.23 7.23
CA GLN A 605 -7.38 6.66 7.01
C GLN A 605 -6.40 6.95 8.16
N TRP A 606 -6.45 8.14 8.78
CA TRP A 606 -5.59 8.46 9.93
C TRP A 606 -5.92 7.59 11.14
N ALA A 607 -7.21 7.32 11.37
CA ALA A 607 -7.68 6.51 12.49
C ALA A 607 -7.31 5.03 12.27
N GLU A 608 -7.36 4.55 11.02
CA GLU A 608 -6.85 3.24 10.62
C GLU A 608 -5.35 3.11 10.97
N PHE A 609 -4.52 4.11 10.64
CA PHE A 609 -3.09 4.09 10.99
C PHE A 609 -2.83 4.06 12.50
N VAL A 610 -3.58 4.85 13.29
CA VAL A 610 -3.48 4.84 14.76
C VAL A 610 -3.91 3.48 15.33
N LEU A 611 -4.98 2.89 14.80
CA LEU A 611 -5.45 1.56 15.20
C LEU A 611 -4.36 0.51 14.96
N PHE A 612 -3.76 0.48 13.77
CA PHE A 612 -2.68 -0.45 13.45
C PHE A 612 -1.43 -0.26 14.33
N ALA A 613 -1.04 1.00 14.59
CA ALA A 613 0.07 1.30 15.50
C ALA A 613 -0.22 0.79 16.93
N GLY A 614 -1.43 1.04 17.44
CA GLY A 614 -1.85 0.58 18.77
C GLY A 614 -1.91 -0.94 18.89
N LEU A 615 -2.49 -1.62 17.89
CA LEU A 615 -2.55 -3.08 17.83
C LEU A 615 -1.15 -3.70 17.80
N LEU A 616 -0.23 -3.15 16.99
CA LEU A 616 1.15 -3.65 16.95
C LEU A 616 1.89 -3.41 18.27
N PHE A 617 1.64 -2.28 18.95
CA PHE A 617 2.23 -2.02 20.26
C PHE A 617 1.77 -3.06 21.32
N VAL A 618 0.48 -3.40 21.34
CA VAL A 618 -0.06 -4.46 22.21
C VAL A 618 0.57 -5.82 21.85
N VAL A 619 0.65 -6.14 20.56
CA VAL A 619 1.29 -7.37 20.08
C VAL A 619 2.78 -7.42 20.44
N CYS A 620 3.48 -6.30 20.41
CA CYS A 620 4.87 -6.18 20.82
C CYS A 620 5.05 -6.51 22.31
N ILE A 621 4.13 -6.09 23.18
CA ILE A 621 4.14 -6.46 24.61
C ILE A 621 3.92 -7.97 24.76
N ILE A 622 2.91 -8.53 24.08
CA ILE A 622 2.62 -9.98 24.11
C ILE A 622 3.83 -10.79 23.63
N PHE A 623 4.41 -10.40 22.50
CA PHE A 623 5.58 -11.05 21.92
C PHE A 623 6.80 -10.98 22.85
N SER A 624 6.99 -9.86 23.55
CA SER A 624 8.06 -9.69 24.53
C SER A 624 7.88 -10.60 25.74
N ILE A 625 6.65 -10.77 26.23
CA ILE A 625 6.31 -11.71 27.30
C ILE A 625 6.56 -13.15 26.83
N MET A 626 6.06 -13.52 25.65
CA MET A 626 6.28 -14.84 25.06
C MET A 626 7.77 -15.13 24.87
N GLY A 627 8.53 -14.14 24.41
CA GLY A 627 9.96 -14.19 24.22
C GLY A 627 10.75 -14.34 25.53
N TYR A 628 10.29 -13.74 26.62
CA TYR A 628 10.89 -13.91 27.95
C TYR A 628 10.78 -15.34 28.46
N PHE A 629 9.66 -16.02 28.18
CA PHE A 629 9.43 -17.41 28.55
C PHE A 629 9.95 -18.42 27.52
N TYR A 630 10.48 -17.96 26.39
CA TYR A 630 10.99 -18.83 25.34
C TYR A 630 12.29 -19.52 25.76
N ILE A 631 12.32 -20.84 25.65
CA ILE A 631 13.50 -21.66 25.91
C ILE A 631 14.09 -22.07 24.55
N PRO A 632 15.33 -21.64 24.22
CA PRO A 632 16.01 -22.04 23.00
C PRO A 632 16.12 -23.55 22.87
N VAL A 633 16.09 -24.02 21.62
CA VAL A 633 16.33 -25.42 21.27
C VAL A 633 17.84 -25.58 21.04
N ASP A 634 18.51 -26.31 21.92
CA ASP A 634 19.90 -26.75 21.70
C ASP A 634 19.89 -27.91 20.70
N LEU A 635 20.37 -27.66 19.48
CA LEU A 635 20.48 -28.67 18.42
C LEU A 635 21.77 -29.49 18.53
N ASP A 636 22.80 -28.91 19.15
CA ASP A 636 24.07 -29.55 19.46
C ASP A 636 24.17 -29.64 20.99
N GLY A 637 24.24 -30.85 21.54
CA GLY A 637 24.28 -31.09 22.99
C GLY A 637 25.59 -30.67 23.67
N SER A 638 26.13 -29.49 23.37
CA SER A 638 27.26 -28.88 24.05
C SER A 638 26.77 -27.77 24.99
N PRO A 639 26.99 -27.86 26.31
CA PRO A 639 26.68 -26.77 27.21
C PRO A 639 27.66 -25.62 26.96
N GLU A 640 27.23 -24.56 26.26
CA GLU A 640 27.98 -23.32 26.24
C GLU A 640 27.82 -22.58 27.58
N ASP A 641 28.96 -22.36 28.23
CA ASP A 641 29.27 -21.52 29.39
C ASP A 641 28.17 -20.54 29.83
N ASN A 642 27.42 -20.93 30.87
CA ASN A 642 26.86 -19.96 31.80
C ASN A 642 28.00 -19.44 32.69
N SER A 643 28.62 -18.33 32.30
CA SER A 643 29.43 -17.53 33.21
C SER A 643 28.53 -16.96 34.31
N GLY A 644 28.56 -17.57 35.50
CA GLY A 644 27.77 -17.17 36.66
C GLY A 644 27.94 -18.14 37.83
N ASP A 645 29.14 -18.15 38.40
CA ASP A 645 29.50 -18.40 39.79
C ASP A 645 28.59 -19.33 40.62
N TYR A 646 29.03 -20.57 40.90
CA TYR A 646 28.83 -21.27 42.19
C TYR A 646 29.85 -22.43 42.33
N GLU A 647 30.29 -22.62 43.57
CA GLU A 647 31.46 -23.37 44.06
C GLU A 647 31.58 -24.86 43.66
N LYS A 648 32.84 -25.30 43.58
CA LYS A 648 33.32 -26.68 43.39
C LYS A 648 32.93 -27.64 44.54
N LYS A 649 32.49 -28.85 44.19
CA LYS A 649 32.77 -30.12 44.93
C LYS A 649 33.03 -31.28 43.95
N PRO A 650 33.86 -32.29 44.32
CA PRO A 650 34.43 -33.28 43.38
C PRO A 650 33.48 -34.48 43.14
N PRO A 651 33.78 -35.35 42.15
CA PRO A 651 32.78 -36.23 41.53
C PRO A 651 32.61 -37.55 42.28
N SER A 652 31.37 -38.02 42.40
CA SER A 652 31.04 -39.42 42.66
C SER A 652 30.02 -39.87 41.63
N GLY A 653 30.35 -40.93 40.89
CA GLY A 653 29.68 -41.34 39.67
C GLY A 653 28.25 -41.82 39.86
N GLU A 654 27.39 -41.41 38.92
CA GLU A 654 26.50 -42.30 38.17
C GLU A 654 25.88 -41.50 37.02
N MET A 655 26.05 -42.02 35.82
CA MET A 655 25.56 -41.49 34.56
C MET A 655 24.04 -41.73 34.49
N MET A 656 23.22 -40.72 34.82
CA MET A 656 21.78 -40.75 34.55
C MET A 656 21.29 -39.43 33.98
N LEU A 657 20.60 -39.53 32.85
CA LEU A 657 19.86 -38.49 32.13
C LEU A 657 19.11 -37.56 33.10
N ASN A 658 19.57 -36.32 33.25
CA ASN A 658 18.84 -35.28 33.97
C ASN A 658 18.41 -34.17 33.01
N LEU A 659 17.20 -34.31 32.45
CA LEU A 659 16.38 -33.22 31.94
C LEU A 659 16.02 -32.30 33.13
N LEU A 660 16.84 -31.30 33.42
CA LEU A 660 16.55 -30.31 34.45
C LEU A 660 15.54 -29.27 33.95
N LYS A 661 14.27 -29.60 34.22
CA LYS A 661 13.24 -28.76 34.84
C LYS A 661 13.37 -27.23 34.67
N LYS A 662 12.57 -26.69 33.75
CA LYS A 662 11.80 -25.46 34.02
C LYS A 662 10.32 -25.72 33.73
N LYS A 663 9.53 -25.82 34.79
CA LYS A 663 8.07 -26.03 34.72
C LYS A 663 7.42 -24.83 34.03
N THR A 664 6.81 -25.07 32.87
CA THR A 664 5.72 -24.22 32.39
C THR A 664 4.49 -24.56 33.24
N LYS A 665 4.11 -23.68 34.17
CA LYS A 665 2.71 -23.61 34.59
C LYS A 665 1.97 -22.92 33.44
N LEU A 666 1.17 -23.70 32.72
CA LEU A 666 0.10 -23.22 31.85
C LEU A 666 -0.91 -22.42 32.67
#